data_AF-A0A3D5H9P4-F1
#
_entry.id   AF-A0A3D5H9P4-F1
#
_cell.length_a   1.000
_cell.length_b   1.000
_cell.length_c   1.000
_cell.angle_alpha   90.00
_cell.angle_beta   90.00
_cell.angle_gamma   90.00
#
_symmetry.space_group_name_H-M   'P 1'
#
loop_
_entity.id
_entity.type
_entity.pdbx_description
1 polymer ?
#
loop_
_entity_poly.entity_id
_entity_poly.type
_entity_poly.pdbx_seq_one_letter_code
_entity_poly.pdbx_strand_id
1 'polypeptide(L)'
;MSVHNKVNGGIVGLEHAYGLSVISRFWRRTLYFLVGLSSFSCFDQSLEPVAPSWDAHLSLPLINRRYTLAEIVERDTSLLHVGTGGQILYATSTQVNPTYIGDLITVALPDTSLRMKFGLFRVDAPPVDIPIQLPWLPQGATVPIPDTTVTLADIRDTIGTFQHATFQRGSISLTLQNNLPIPMQVPNPLHLVNLQGDTVANFVFNPTTIAPNSSQTASDSLAGRNLDNVVRITNIVLHTTGSQIPVTIPFGTVFSAHLATRNLAASRAVFASIPPQRLTNNDTTRVTVDDSTLVQELHIRTGRLTMTFTSRLSLDLLFKYRLAELLRGNGGTYVPYEDSVFLPAHGSGSQTVDLAGARIVSQGQQLLRSLQIISSVILPTGSSQPVTVNDTDKVLVNISRTVPIVVDSAVGVLKPTWVNINKVVPVHFGDLPTRFSGQLRIPAASLGLRTASTIDFPMDLYLRIGARRSSAGDSAFLSVPGSERRIQRDSDVVVFDEHDVGNFLSEFSGRLPSELRLEGRALVNPPDVYNPTPAGVGSVGRNSSLSGRADLQVPVMLGIVDGAYNDTLALGDTTADGRKDYTIDKNRINDVSSGSIIIELKNAMPVQIGFTLRLLDVGKQSLLRVPQSGSELMVNAASVDAEGNVTVPANSSVSFELNESEVRQFNPAEYFTLTLSLVTTPGAPSVRFRTSDYVQVRAWSKLIYRVNR
;
A
#
# COMPACT_ATOMS: atom_id res chain seq x y z
N MET A 1 51.69 4.26 -84.49
CA MET A 1 52.37 3.20 -85.25
C MET A 1 51.29 2.32 -85.85
N SER A 2 50.93 2.58 -87.10
CA SER A 2 51.44 1.90 -88.31
C SER A 2 50.73 0.55 -88.47
N VAL A 3 49.60 0.45 -89.19
CA VAL A 3 49.41 0.52 -90.66
C VAL A 3 50.30 -0.46 -91.43
N HIS A 4 49.67 -1.11 -92.43
CA HIS A 4 50.17 -1.82 -93.63
C HIS A 4 50.17 -3.36 -93.55
N ASN A 5 49.82 -4.13 -94.58
CA ASN A 5 49.34 -3.80 -95.93
C ASN A 5 48.62 -5.01 -96.57
N LYS A 6 47.93 -4.64 -97.64
CA LYS A 6 47.15 -5.33 -98.65
C LYS A 6 48.05 -6.10 -99.66
N VAL A 7 47.43 -6.98 -100.46
CA VAL A 7 47.48 -7.06 -101.95
C VAL A 7 47.63 -8.48 -102.53
N ASN A 8 46.57 -8.85 -103.28
CA ASN A 8 46.43 -9.51 -104.59
C ASN A 8 47.48 -10.49 -105.17
N GLY A 9 46.95 -11.46 -105.92
CA GLY A 9 47.50 -11.78 -107.26
C GLY A 9 47.02 -13.09 -107.86
N GLY A 10 46.06 -13.01 -108.80
CA GLY A 10 46.02 -13.58 -110.17
C GLY A 10 46.72 -14.87 -110.61
N ILE A 11 46.48 -15.52 -111.76
CA ILE A 11 45.72 -15.34 -113.04
C ILE A 11 45.93 -16.67 -113.85
N VAL A 12 45.14 -16.89 -114.91
CA VAL A 12 45.35 -17.72 -116.15
C VAL A 12 45.08 -19.24 -116.04
N GLY A 13 44.37 -19.93 -116.95
CA GLY A 13 43.66 -19.56 -118.18
C GLY A 13 43.72 -20.67 -119.26
N LEU A 14 42.99 -20.44 -120.35
CA LEU A 14 43.15 -20.98 -121.73
C LEU A 14 42.88 -22.50 -121.96
N GLU A 15 42.31 -23.00 -123.07
CA GLU A 15 41.76 -22.43 -124.31
C GLU A 15 41.16 -23.58 -125.18
N HIS A 16 40.20 -23.22 -126.05
CA HIS A 16 40.03 -23.65 -127.47
C HIS A 16 39.70 -25.13 -127.85
N ALA A 17 38.98 -25.43 -128.95
CA ALA A 17 38.16 -24.69 -129.91
C ALA A 17 37.56 -25.63 -131.00
N TYR A 18 36.70 -25.04 -131.85
CA TYR A 18 36.30 -25.40 -133.23
C TYR A 18 35.38 -26.64 -133.43
N GLY A 19 34.36 -26.62 -134.29
CA GLY A 19 33.84 -25.61 -135.23
C GLY A 19 32.67 -26.20 -136.06
N LEU A 20 31.91 -25.29 -136.70
CA LEU A 20 31.23 -25.39 -138.02
C LEU A 20 30.47 -26.70 -138.35
N SER A 21 29.22 -26.75 -138.81
CA SER A 21 28.38 -25.79 -139.51
C SER A 21 27.12 -26.55 -140.00
N VAL A 22 26.12 -25.82 -140.49
CA VAL A 22 25.15 -26.25 -141.52
C VAL A 22 23.79 -26.81 -141.03
N ILE A 23 22.81 -25.88 -141.07
CA ILE A 23 21.47 -26.04 -141.68
C ILE A 23 20.47 -26.88 -140.89
N SER A 24 19.65 -26.26 -140.04
CA SER A 24 18.39 -25.57 -140.39
C SER A 24 17.32 -26.49 -141.00
N ARG A 25 16.11 -26.41 -140.44
CA ARG A 25 14.85 -27.09 -140.83
C ARG A 25 14.39 -28.34 -140.05
N PHE A 26 14.67 -28.42 -138.75
CA PHE A 26 13.86 -29.24 -137.82
C PHE A 26 13.30 -28.46 -136.61
N TRP A 27 13.64 -27.17 -136.52
CA TRP A 27 13.52 -26.31 -135.33
C TRP A 27 12.20 -25.54 -135.17
N ARG A 28 11.05 -26.10 -135.58
CA ARG A 28 9.76 -25.42 -135.36
C ARG A 28 8.63 -26.26 -134.76
N ARG A 29 8.79 -27.58 -134.61
CA ARG A 29 7.77 -28.43 -133.95
C ARG A 29 8.25 -29.16 -132.68
N THR A 30 9.55 -29.18 -132.41
CA THR A 30 10.11 -29.74 -131.17
C THR A 30 10.29 -28.69 -130.05
N LEU A 31 10.08 -27.40 -130.36
CA LEU A 31 10.25 -26.28 -129.41
C LEU A 31 9.11 -26.14 -128.39
N TYR A 32 7.95 -26.77 -128.63
CA TYR A 32 6.82 -26.74 -127.68
C TYR A 32 6.74 -27.97 -126.77
N PHE A 33 7.54 -29.01 -127.00
CA PHE A 33 7.58 -30.20 -126.15
C PHE A 33 8.79 -30.23 -125.20
N LEU A 34 9.81 -29.39 -125.45
CA LEU A 34 11.02 -29.27 -124.63
C LEU A 34 10.97 -28.16 -123.56
N VAL A 35 9.96 -27.28 -123.57
CA VAL A 35 9.73 -26.26 -122.53
C VAL A 35 8.92 -26.82 -121.33
N GLY A 36 8.41 -28.05 -121.43
CA GLY A 36 7.70 -28.74 -120.34
C GLY A 36 8.57 -29.62 -119.44
N LEU A 37 9.87 -29.79 -119.74
CA LEU A 37 10.77 -30.71 -119.02
C LEU A 37 11.95 -30.01 -118.33
N SER A 38 11.95 -28.68 -118.23
CA SER A 38 13.02 -27.87 -117.62
C SER A 38 12.60 -27.14 -116.34
N SER A 39 11.59 -27.63 -115.62
CA SER A 39 11.17 -27.12 -114.30
C SER A 39 11.62 -27.99 -113.11
N PHE A 40 12.52 -28.95 -113.32
CA PHE A 40 13.14 -29.74 -112.26
C PHE A 40 14.66 -29.55 -112.23
N SER A 41 15.10 -28.39 -111.73
CA SER A 41 16.50 -28.16 -111.37
C SER A 41 16.61 -27.04 -110.34
N CYS A 42 16.22 -27.35 -109.09
CA CYS A 42 16.77 -26.75 -107.87
C CYS A 42 16.24 -27.50 -106.62
N PHE A 43 16.85 -28.61 -106.24
CA PHE A 43 16.80 -29.15 -104.88
C PHE A 43 18.09 -29.97 -104.63
N ASP A 44 19.22 -29.27 -104.62
CA ASP A 44 20.43 -29.71 -103.92
C ASP A 44 20.57 -28.81 -102.68
N GLN A 45 19.72 -29.07 -101.69
CA GLN A 45 19.97 -28.66 -100.31
C GLN A 45 19.54 -29.83 -99.42
N SER A 46 20.53 -30.44 -98.78
CA SER A 46 20.33 -31.33 -97.64
C SER A 46 19.50 -30.56 -96.60
N LEU A 47 18.19 -30.83 -96.54
CA LEU A 47 17.35 -30.42 -95.43
C LEU A 47 17.77 -31.28 -94.25
N GLU A 48 18.68 -30.76 -93.42
CA GLU A 48 18.75 -31.21 -92.03
C GLU A 48 17.32 -31.12 -91.46
N PRO A 49 16.80 -32.17 -90.81
CA PRO A 49 15.45 -32.13 -90.28
C PRO A 49 15.34 -30.96 -89.30
N VAL A 50 14.57 -29.94 -89.67
CA VAL A 50 14.18 -28.88 -88.74
C VAL A 50 13.18 -29.51 -87.78
N ALA A 51 13.66 -29.77 -86.58
CA ALA A 51 12.85 -30.14 -85.42
C ALA A 51 11.57 -29.30 -85.37
N PRO A 52 10.37 -29.90 -85.26
CA PRO A 52 9.16 -29.13 -85.06
C PRO A 52 9.27 -28.37 -83.72
N SER A 53 9.25 -27.04 -83.77
CA SER A 53 9.14 -26.23 -82.56
C SER A 53 7.67 -25.97 -82.25
N TRP A 54 7.19 -26.39 -81.09
CA TRP A 54 5.86 -26.01 -80.60
C TRP A 54 5.96 -25.35 -79.23
N ASP A 55 5.02 -24.43 -78.98
CA ASP A 55 4.89 -23.76 -77.70
C ASP A 55 4.11 -24.66 -76.74
N ALA A 56 4.68 -24.89 -75.56
CA ALA A 56 4.03 -25.64 -74.50
C ALA A 56 3.78 -24.72 -73.29
N HIS A 57 2.58 -24.83 -72.72
CA HIS A 57 2.19 -24.05 -71.56
C HIS A 57 2.50 -24.83 -70.27
N LEU A 58 3.29 -24.22 -69.39
CA LEU A 58 3.55 -24.71 -68.04
C LEU A 58 2.84 -23.79 -67.04
N SER A 59 1.90 -24.34 -66.26
CA SER A 59 1.26 -23.61 -65.17
C SER A 59 1.94 -23.95 -63.85
N LEU A 60 2.52 -22.96 -63.20
CA LEU A 60 3.19 -23.11 -61.91
C LEU A 60 2.34 -22.44 -60.81
N PRO A 61 1.76 -23.20 -59.86
CA PRO A 61 1.10 -22.59 -58.73
C PRO A 61 2.15 -21.87 -57.86
N LEU A 62 1.88 -20.60 -57.52
CA LEU A 62 2.80 -19.78 -56.72
C LEU A 62 2.29 -19.67 -55.27
N ILE A 63 1.00 -19.38 -55.09
CA ILE A 63 0.37 -19.23 -53.77
C ILE A 63 -1.13 -19.55 -53.85
N ASN A 64 -1.68 -20.15 -52.79
CA ASN A 64 -3.11 -20.21 -52.53
C ASN A 64 -3.33 -20.13 -51.01
N ARG A 65 -3.49 -18.92 -50.47
CA ARG A 65 -3.54 -18.67 -49.03
C ARG A 65 -4.75 -17.84 -48.67
N ARG A 66 -5.33 -18.14 -47.51
CA ARG A 66 -6.38 -17.34 -46.87
C ARG A 66 -5.77 -16.70 -45.63
N TYR A 67 -5.76 -15.37 -45.60
CA TYR A 67 -5.33 -14.56 -44.47
C TYR A 67 -6.55 -14.08 -43.71
N THR A 68 -6.66 -14.47 -42.45
CA THR A 68 -7.69 -13.93 -41.54
C THR A 68 -7.23 -12.62 -40.94
N LEU A 69 -8.16 -11.80 -40.46
CA LEU A 69 -7.78 -10.57 -39.80
C LEU A 69 -6.96 -10.80 -38.52
N ALA A 70 -7.26 -11.84 -37.75
CA ALA A 70 -6.53 -12.14 -36.52
C ALA A 70 -5.02 -12.29 -36.81
N GLU A 71 -4.66 -13.03 -37.87
CA GLU A 71 -3.28 -13.25 -38.30
C GLU A 71 -2.60 -11.98 -38.84
N ILE A 72 -3.39 -11.09 -39.45
CA ILE A 72 -2.92 -9.78 -39.95
C ILE A 72 -2.62 -8.84 -38.78
N VAL A 73 -3.51 -8.79 -37.78
CA VAL A 73 -3.44 -7.89 -36.62
C VAL A 73 -2.38 -8.31 -35.62
N GLU A 74 -2.30 -9.60 -35.30
CA GLU A 74 -1.47 -10.09 -34.21
C GLU A 74 -0.97 -11.51 -34.51
N ARG A 75 0.33 -11.76 -34.32
CA ARG A 75 0.86 -13.14 -34.46
C ARG A 75 0.50 -13.98 -33.25
N ASP A 76 0.43 -13.37 -32.06
CA ASP A 76 -0.04 -13.99 -30.83
C ASP A 76 -1.51 -13.68 -30.54
N THR A 77 -2.40 -14.56 -30.98
CA THR A 77 -3.86 -14.35 -30.84
C THR A 77 -4.35 -14.35 -29.38
N SER A 78 -3.50 -14.58 -28.37
CA SER A 78 -3.92 -14.61 -26.96
C SER A 78 -4.47 -13.26 -26.45
N LEU A 79 -4.10 -12.16 -27.09
CA LEU A 79 -4.57 -10.80 -26.75
C LEU A 79 -5.91 -10.46 -27.42
N LEU A 80 -6.34 -11.27 -28.38
CA LEU A 80 -7.57 -11.09 -29.15
C LEU A 80 -8.68 -12.00 -28.63
N HIS A 81 -9.82 -11.42 -28.33
CA HIS A 81 -11.00 -12.13 -27.85
C HIS A 81 -12.16 -11.89 -28.81
N VAL A 82 -13.08 -12.86 -28.88
CA VAL A 82 -14.30 -12.71 -29.67
C VAL A 82 -15.40 -12.17 -28.78
N GLY A 83 -15.81 -10.94 -29.04
CA GLY A 83 -16.95 -10.30 -28.40
C GLY A 83 -18.29 -10.76 -28.96
N THR A 84 -19.36 -10.17 -28.44
CA THR A 84 -20.72 -10.40 -28.94
C THR A 84 -20.82 -10.01 -30.43
N GLY A 85 -21.51 -10.85 -31.23
CA GLY A 85 -21.64 -10.62 -32.67
C GLY A 85 -20.38 -10.92 -33.51
N GLY A 86 -19.36 -11.58 -32.94
CA GLY A 86 -18.14 -11.97 -33.67
C GLY A 86 -17.11 -10.86 -33.82
N GLN A 87 -17.27 -9.75 -33.09
CA GLN A 87 -16.35 -8.61 -33.08
C GLN A 87 -15.02 -9.00 -32.40
N ILE A 88 -13.90 -8.55 -32.96
CA ILE A 88 -12.60 -8.72 -32.32
C ILE A 88 -12.43 -7.66 -31.22
N LEU A 89 -12.13 -8.12 -30.01
CA LEU A 89 -11.83 -7.31 -28.83
C LEU A 89 -10.35 -7.47 -28.49
N TYR A 90 -9.66 -6.36 -28.30
CA TYR A 90 -8.36 -6.36 -27.66
C TYR A 90 -8.57 -6.33 -26.14
N ALA A 91 -8.06 -7.32 -25.41
CA ALA A 91 -8.18 -7.34 -23.95
C ALA A 91 -6.81 -7.48 -23.31
N THR A 92 -6.49 -6.55 -22.43
CA THR A 92 -5.26 -6.58 -21.63
C THR A 92 -5.58 -6.35 -20.17
N SER A 93 -4.77 -6.94 -19.31
CA SER A 93 -4.93 -6.78 -17.88
C SER A 93 -3.59 -6.72 -17.18
N THR A 94 -3.44 -5.71 -16.33
CA THR A 94 -2.18 -5.47 -15.62
C THR A 94 -2.43 -5.27 -14.13
N GLN A 95 -1.60 -5.90 -13.31
CA GLN A 95 -1.61 -5.70 -11.87
C GLN A 95 -1.00 -4.35 -11.50
N VAL A 96 -1.65 -3.64 -10.58
CA VAL A 96 -1.20 -2.37 -10.01
C VAL A 96 -0.52 -2.67 -8.68
N ASN A 97 0.78 -2.39 -8.61
CA ASN A 97 1.57 -2.60 -7.39
C ASN A 97 0.97 -1.85 -6.19
N PRO A 98 1.00 -2.45 -4.99
CA PRO A 98 0.39 -1.89 -3.79
C PRO A 98 0.95 -0.51 -3.44
N THR A 99 0.06 0.37 -2.98
CA THR A 99 0.39 1.63 -2.31
C THR A 99 0.14 1.45 -0.82
N TYR A 100 1.20 1.50 -0.03
CA TYR A 100 1.14 1.33 1.42
C TYR A 100 0.76 2.62 2.13
N ILE A 101 0.03 2.52 3.25
CA ILE A 101 -0.22 3.65 4.14
C ILE A 101 1.09 4.17 4.74
N GLY A 102 2.02 3.29 5.08
CA GLY A 102 3.32 3.69 5.61
C GLY A 102 3.20 4.40 6.96
N ASP A 103 3.94 5.49 7.14
CA ASP A 103 4.06 6.22 8.41
C ASP A 103 2.99 7.32 8.59
N LEU A 104 1.89 7.28 7.83
CA LEU A 104 0.83 8.28 7.88
C LEU A 104 -0.11 8.13 9.10
N ILE A 105 0.04 7.04 9.87
CA ILE A 105 -0.71 6.78 11.09
C ILE A 105 0.02 7.47 12.25
N THR A 106 -0.57 8.54 12.78
CA THR A 106 0.01 9.34 13.87
C THR A 106 -1.02 9.60 14.96
N VAL A 107 -0.57 9.61 16.21
CA VAL A 107 -1.37 10.04 17.37
C VAL A 107 -0.69 11.24 18.03
N ALA A 108 -1.45 12.32 18.21
CA ALA A 108 -0.99 13.50 18.92
C ALA A 108 -1.33 13.43 20.42
N LEU A 109 -0.33 13.73 21.25
CA LEU A 109 -0.49 13.99 22.68
C LEU A 109 -0.10 15.45 22.95
N PRO A 110 -1.01 16.34 23.36
CA PRO A 110 -0.66 17.74 23.60
C PRO A 110 0.40 17.87 24.70
N ASP A 111 1.25 18.88 24.58
CA ASP A 111 2.14 19.25 25.68
C ASP A 111 1.29 19.70 26.86
N THR A 112 1.47 19.07 28.01
CA THR A 112 0.53 19.18 29.13
C THR A 112 1.26 19.45 30.43
N SER A 113 0.72 20.34 31.24
CA SER A 113 1.18 20.60 32.60
C SER A 113 0.16 20.05 33.60
N LEU A 114 0.60 19.14 34.46
CA LEU A 114 -0.22 18.44 35.43
C LEU A 114 0.27 18.73 36.84
N ARG A 115 -0.63 18.60 37.80
CA ARG A 115 -0.31 18.74 39.22
C ARG A 115 -0.73 17.48 39.95
N MET A 116 0.24 16.80 40.54
CA MET A 116 0.01 15.58 41.31
C MET A 116 0.17 15.89 42.79
N LYS A 117 -0.88 15.65 43.57
CA LYS A 117 -0.93 15.89 45.01
C LYS A 117 -0.04 14.91 45.75
N PHE A 118 0.55 15.37 46.84
CA PHE A 118 1.35 14.54 47.73
C PHE A 118 0.48 13.52 48.49
N GLY A 119 -0.70 13.95 48.98
CA GLY A 119 -1.65 13.09 49.69
C GLY A 119 -1.34 12.93 51.18
N LEU A 120 -2.13 12.09 51.85
CA LEU A 120 -2.03 11.90 53.31
C LEU A 120 -0.75 11.15 53.68
N PHE A 121 -0.09 11.63 54.73
CA PHE A 121 1.13 11.03 55.24
C PHE A 121 0.93 10.51 56.66
N ARG A 122 1.71 9.49 57.00
CA ARG A 122 1.73 8.87 58.34
C ARG A 122 2.55 9.75 59.27
N VAL A 123 2.05 9.85 60.49
CA VAL A 123 2.70 10.53 61.61
C VAL A 123 2.91 9.51 62.71
N ASP A 124 4.07 9.51 63.35
CA ASP A 124 4.32 8.66 64.51
C ASP A 124 4.28 9.50 65.79
N ALA A 125 3.53 9.02 66.78
CA ALA A 125 3.55 9.54 68.14
C ALA A 125 3.78 8.34 69.09
N PRO A 126 5.01 8.15 69.59
CA PRO A 126 5.32 7.03 70.46
C PRO A 126 4.47 7.12 71.74
N PRO A 127 4.15 5.97 72.35
CA PRO A 127 3.38 5.97 73.59
C PRO A 127 4.18 6.64 74.70
N VAL A 128 3.46 7.28 75.62
CA VAL A 128 4.02 8.01 76.75
C VAL A 128 3.46 7.45 78.04
N ASP A 129 4.36 7.04 78.94
CA ASP A 129 4.02 6.56 80.28
C ASP A 129 4.21 7.69 81.29
N ILE A 130 3.12 8.07 81.95
CA ILE A 130 3.09 9.17 82.89
C ILE A 130 2.76 8.64 84.29
N PRO A 131 3.72 8.67 85.24
CA PRO A 131 3.43 8.30 86.61
C PRO A 131 2.55 9.35 87.28
N ILE A 132 1.48 8.90 87.95
CA ILE A 132 0.58 9.77 88.71
C ILE A 132 0.94 9.66 90.19
N GLN A 133 1.44 10.76 90.75
CA GLN A 133 1.82 10.81 92.17
C GLN A 133 0.57 11.04 93.04
N LEU A 134 0.40 10.18 94.04
CA LEU A 134 -0.66 10.27 95.06
C LEU A 134 -0.02 10.63 96.40
N PRO A 135 0.25 11.92 96.68
CA PRO A 135 1.09 12.35 97.80
C PRO A 135 0.51 12.05 99.19
N TRP A 136 -0.78 11.73 99.27
CA TRP A 136 -1.49 11.40 100.51
C TRP A 136 -1.36 9.91 100.91
N LEU A 137 -0.76 9.06 100.07
CA LEU A 137 -0.55 7.64 100.36
C LEU A 137 0.86 7.36 100.90
N PRO A 138 1.01 6.78 102.12
CA PRO A 138 2.31 6.41 102.67
C PRO A 138 2.84 5.12 102.01
N GLN A 139 3.75 5.27 101.04
CA GLN A 139 4.33 4.13 100.32
C GLN A 139 5.07 3.16 101.26
N GLY A 140 4.91 1.86 101.03
CA GLY A 140 5.53 0.81 101.84
C GLY A 140 4.88 0.53 103.19
N ALA A 141 3.93 1.37 103.62
CA ALA A 141 3.21 1.18 104.87
C ALA A 141 2.01 0.24 104.68
N THR A 142 1.69 -0.52 105.73
CA THR A 142 0.44 -1.28 105.82
C THR A 142 -0.51 -0.53 106.72
N VAL A 143 -1.45 0.20 106.13
CA VAL A 143 -2.38 1.10 106.83
C VAL A 143 -3.79 0.99 106.24
N PRO A 144 -4.86 1.22 107.01
CA PRO A 144 -6.18 1.40 106.44
C PRO A 144 -6.20 2.69 105.62
N ILE A 145 -6.91 2.67 104.50
CA ILE A 145 -7.01 3.82 103.59
C ILE A 145 -8.42 4.40 103.76
N PRO A 146 -8.57 5.69 104.09
CA PRO A 146 -9.90 6.29 104.16
C PRO A 146 -10.52 6.44 102.77
N ASP A 147 -11.85 6.51 102.74
CA ASP A 147 -12.57 7.03 101.58
C ASP A 147 -12.10 8.46 101.30
N THR A 148 -11.62 8.75 100.09
CA THR A 148 -11.02 10.04 99.76
C THR A 148 -11.18 10.36 98.27
N THR A 149 -11.50 11.62 97.99
CA THR A 149 -11.45 12.21 96.65
C THR A 149 -10.31 13.21 96.57
N VAL A 150 -9.49 13.10 95.52
CA VAL A 150 -8.37 14.01 95.26
C VAL A 150 -8.46 14.59 93.85
N THR A 151 -8.28 15.89 93.78
CA THR A 151 -8.04 16.61 92.52
C THR A 151 -6.52 16.78 92.36
N LEU A 152 -6.01 16.36 91.22
CA LEU A 152 -4.59 16.46 90.88
C LEU A 152 -4.36 17.64 89.92
N ALA A 153 -3.14 18.18 89.94
CA ALA A 153 -2.71 19.20 88.99
C ALA A 153 -2.62 18.63 87.57
N ASP A 154 -2.75 19.51 86.57
CA ASP A 154 -2.59 19.13 85.17
C ASP A 154 -1.21 18.53 84.90
N ILE A 155 -1.19 17.43 84.17
CA ILE A 155 0.02 16.71 83.81
C ILE A 155 0.45 17.12 82.42
N ARG A 156 1.68 17.59 82.25
CA ARG A 156 2.24 18.04 80.97
C ARG A 156 3.27 17.04 80.45
N ASP A 157 3.15 16.66 79.18
CA ASP A 157 4.15 15.82 78.50
C ASP A 157 4.25 16.09 76.98
N THR A 158 5.25 15.50 76.32
CA THR A 158 5.50 15.61 74.87
C THR A 158 5.12 14.30 74.16
N ILE A 159 4.19 14.37 73.20
CA ILE A 159 3.53 13.22 72.58
C ILE A 159 3.69 13.20 71.05
N GLY A 160 4.92 13.25 70.56
CA GLY A 160 5.18 13.12 69.12
C GLY A 160 6.50 13.67 68.64
N THR A 161 6.85 13.33 67.40
CA THR A 161 8.03 13.85 66.68
C THR A 161 7.71 15.05 65.77
N PHE A 162 6.45 15.45 65.71
CA PHE A 162 5.99 16.70 65.09
C PHE A 162 6.02 17.85 66.10
N GLN A 163 5.83 19.08 65.64
CA GLN A 163 5.57 20.27 66.48
C GLN A 163 4.07 20.56 66.55
N HIS A 164 3.40 20.50 65.40
CA HIS A 164 1.96 20.68 65.24
C HIS A 164 1.45 19.80 64.11
N ALA A 165 0.32 19.12 64.29
CA ALA A 165 -0.30 18.29 63.26
C ALA A 165 -1.83 18.37 63.27
N THR A 166 -2.42 18.44 62.08
CA THR A 166 -3.87 18.31 61.85
C THR A 166 -4.15 16.93 61.29
N PHE A 167 -4.94 16.14 62.02
CA PHE A 167 -5.23 14.76 61.64
C PHE A 167 -6.52 14.63 60.82
N GLN A 168 -6.48 13.82 59.78
CA GLN A 168 -7.71 13.42 59.07
C GLN A 168 -8.27 12.11 59.62
N ARG A 169 -7.40 11.23 60.13
CA ARG A 169 -7.79 9.97 60.79
C ARG A 169 -6.74 9.54 61.82
N GLY A 170 -7.19 8.72 62.76
CA GLY A 170 -6.38 8.19 63.84
C GLY A 170 -7.14 8.25 65.16
N SER A 171 -6.67 7.51 66.15
CA SER A 171 -7.23 7.55 67.50
C SER A 171 -6.13 7.67 68.54
N ILE A 172 -6.52 8.21 69.69
CA ILE A 172 -5.68 8.27 70.88
C ILE A 172 -6.38 7.55 72.02
N SER A 173 -5.63 6.78 72.79
CA SER A 173 -6.11 6.01 73.92
C SER A 173 -5.32 6.35 75.18
N LEU A 174 -6.04 6.48 76.29
CA LEU A 174 -5.48 6.66 77.62
C LEU A 174 -5.82 5.42 78.44
N THR A 175 -4.80 4.69 78.86
CA THR A 175 -4.90 3.55 79.75
C THR A 175 -4.45 3.96 81.15
N LEU A 176 -5.33 3.88 82.13
CA LEU A 176 -5.00 4.12 83.53
C LEU A 176 -4.75 2.77 84.21
N GLN A 177 -3.56 2.59 84.78
CA GLN A 177 -3.15 1.40 85.52
C GLN A 177 -3.19 1.71 87.01
N ASN A 178 -3.99 0.93 87.73
CA ASN A 178 -4.08 0.97 89.18
C ASN A 178 -3.22 -0.16 89.77
N ASN A 179 -2.08 0.18 90.37
CA ASN A 179 -1.22 -0.78 91.08
C ASN A 179 -1.53 -0.82 92.59
N LEU A 180 -2.58 -0.14 93.04
CA LEU A 180 -2.99 -0.19 94.44
C LEU A 180 -3.81 -1.47 94.71
N PRO A 181 -3.75 -1.99 95.96
CA PRO A 181 -4.60 -3.08 96.42
C PRO A 181 -6.06 -2.65 96.69
N ILE A 182 -6.45 -1.44 96.29
CA ILE A 182 -7.79 -0.85 96.45
C ILE A 182 -8.33 -0.34 95.11
N PRO A 183 -9.65 -0.32 94.89
CA PRO A 183 -10.23 0.21 93.67
C PRO A 183 -10.08 1.74 93.60
N MET A 184 -9.92 2.25 92.38
CA MET A 184 -9.83 3.67 92.06
C MET A 184 -10.93 4.04 91.07
N GLN A 185 -11.65 5.13 91.33
CA GLN A 185 -12.72 5.64 90.48
C GLN A 185 -12.29 6.92 89.78
N VAL A 186 -12.67 7.04 88.51
CA VAL A 186 -12.48 8.21 87.65
C VAL A 186 -13.87 8.77 87.33
N PRO A 187 -14.45 9.61 88.23
CA PRO A 187 -15.85 10.03 88.13
C PRO A 187 -16.11 10.97 86.94
N ASN A 188 -15.10 11.71 86.48
CA ASN A 188 -15.22 12.70 85.41
C ASN A 188 -14.37 12.31 84.20
N PRO A 189 -14.77 12.66 82.96
CA PRO A 189 -13.92 12.50 81.79
C PRO A 189 -12.60 13.27 81.94
N LEU A 190 -11.50 12.63 81.56
CA LEU A 190 -10.20 13.29 81.46
C LEU A 190 -10.10 13.99 80.10
N HIS A 191 -9.54 15.19 80.07
CA HIS A 191 -9.36 15.96 78.84
C HIS A 191 -7.89 16.01 78.45
N LEU A 192 -7.59 15.76 77.19
CA LEU A 192 -6.30 16.09 76.59
C LEU A 192 -6.43 17.47 75.95
N VAL A 193 -5.59 18.42 76.35
CA VAL A 193 -5.60 19.78 75.80
C VAL A 193 -4.23 20.15 75.25
N ASN A 194 -4.20 21.00 74.22
CA ASN A 194 -2.98 21.63 73.72
C ASN A 194 -2.48 22.71 74.70
N LEU A 195 -1.27 23.24 74.48
CA LEU A 195 -0.71 24.30 75.33
C LEU A 195 -1.56 25.59 75.37
N GLN A 196 -2.33 25.85 74.31
CA GLN A 196 -3.21 27.01 74.17
C GLN A 196 -4.58 26.79 74.84
N GLY A 197 -4.85 25.58 75.35
CA GLY A 197 -6.09 25.24 76.07
C GLY A 197 -7.17 24.57 75.22
N ASP A 198 -6.94 24.38 73.92
CA ASP A 198 -7.88 23.69 73.03
C ASP A 198 -7.99 22.19 73.38
N THR A 199 -9.21 21.69 73.58
CA THR A 199 -9.44 20.28 73.89
C THR A 199 -9.28 19.41 72.63
N VAL A 200 -8.35 18.47 72.69
CA VAL A 200 -7.99 17.55 71.61
C VAL A 200 -8.59 16.16 71.78
N ALA A 201 -8.80 15.67 73.00
CA ALA A 201 -9.41 14.35 73.24
C ALA A 201 -10.17 14.32 74.56
N ASN A 202 -11.27 13.56 74.59
CA ASN A 202 -12.07 13.32 75.80
C ASN A 202 -12.06 11.83 76.13
N PHE A 203 -11.48 11.48 77.28
CA PHE A 203 -11.37 10.11 77.74
C PHE A 203 -12.48 9.80 78.75
N VAL A 204 -13.52 9.11 78.28
CA VAL A 204 -14.62 8.64 79.12
C VAL A 204 -14.40 7.19 79.49
N PHE A 205 -14.15 6.92 80.77
CA PHE A 205 -13.93 5.56 81.29
C PHE A 205 -15.27 4.89 81.60
N ASN A 206 -15.52 3.73 80.98
CA ASN A 206 -16.68 2.90 81.26
C ASN A 206 -16.27 1.43 81.41
N PRO A 207 -16.38 0.81 82.61
CA PRO A 207 -16.83 1.41 83.86
C PRO A 207 -15.89 2.50 84.40
N THR A 208 -16.38 3.39 85.26
CA THR A 208 -15.58 4.45 85.91
C THR A 208 -14.68 3.93 87.03
N THR A 209 -14.91 2.69 87.49
CA THR A 209 -14.11 2.05 88.54
C THR A 209 -13.05 1.14 87.92
N ILE A 210 -11.81 1.34 88.34
CA ILE A 210 -10.64 0.52 88.02
C ILE A 210 -10.37 -0.38 89.23
N ALA A 211 -10.46 -1.69 89.05
CA ALA A 211 -10.26 -2.66 90.12
C ALA A 211 -8.80 -2.63 90.64
N PRO A 212 -8.53 -3.16 91.84
CA PRO A 212 -7.17 -3.32 92.34
C PRO A 212 -6.27 -4.05 91.33
N ASN A 213 -5.02 -3.61 91.19
CA ASN A 213 -4.02 -4.23 90.30
C ASN A 213 -4.49 -4.43 88.83
N SER A 214 -5.34 -3.54 88.32
CA SER A 214 -5.91 -3.63 86.97
C SER A 214 -5.77 -2.33 86.18
N SER A 215 -6.01 -2.40 84.87
CA SER A 215 -6.06 -1.24 83.99
C SER A 215 -7.44 -1.01 83.40
N GLN A 216 -7.76 0.24 83.08
CA GLN A 216 -8.88 0.57 82.22
C GLN A 216 -8.42 1.51 81.09
N THR A 217 -8.97 1.33 79.88
CA THR A 217 -8.64 2.15 78.71
C THR A 217 -9.85 2.90 78.19
N ALA A 218 -9.65 4.17 77.86
CA ALA A 218 -10.60 5.00 77.11
C ALA A 218 -9.93 5.52 75.84
N SER A 219 -10.69 5.74 74.76
CA SER A 219 -10.15 6.22 73.49
C SER A 219 -11.06 7.25 72.83
N ASP A 220 -10.46 8.17 72.08
CA ASP A 220 -11.17 9.16 71.28
C ASP A 220 -10.55 9.27 69.86
N SER A 221 -11.32 9.79 68.92
CA SER A 221 -10.89 10.04 67.55
C SER A 221 -10.14 11.36 67.44
N LEU A 222 -9.03 11.36 66.70
CA LEU A 222 -8.28 12.58 66.35
C LEU A 222 -8.70 13.17 65.00
N ALA A 223 -9.70 12.59 64.31
CA ALA A 223 -10.15 13.09 63.02
C ALA A 223 -10.65 14.55 63.10
N GLY A 224 -10.08 15.43 62.27
CA GLY A 224 -10.38 16.85 62.22
C GLY A 224 -9.77 17.67 63.36
N ARG A 225 -8.95 17.06 64.23
CA ARG A 225 -8.38 17.73 65.41
C ARG A 225 -6.92 18.13 65.18
N ASN A 226 -6.53 19.20 65.86
CA ASN A 226 -5.15 19.70 65.88
C ASN A 226 -4.46 19.25 67.17
N LEU A 227 -3.27 18.70 67.04
CA LEU A 227 -2.46 18.24 68.15
C LEU A 227 -1.10 18.95 68.12
N ASP A 228 -0.75 19.56 69.24
CA ASP A 228 0.59 20.02 69.49
C ASP A 228 1.46 18.89 70.04
N ASN A 229 2.76 19.02 69.86
CA ASN A 229 3.70 18.06 70.39
C ASN A 229 3.72 18.02 71.91
N VAL A 230 3.35 19.11 72.57
CA VAL A 230 3.24 19.20 74.03
C VAL A 230 1.78 19.33 74.38
N VAL A 231 1.31 18.43 75.26
CA VAL A 231 -0.08 18.36 75.70
C VAL A 231 -0.19 18.40 77.21
N ARG A 232 -1.41 18.64 77.70
CA ARG A 232 -1.77 18.49 79.10
C ARG A 232 -2.96 17.55 79.25
N ILE A 233 -2.88 16.67 80.24
CA ILE A 233 -4.06 15.94 80.75
C ILE A 233 -4.64 16.77 81.90
N THR A 234 -5.90 17.14 81.79
CA THR A 234 -6.60 18.00 82.76
C THR A 234 -7.85 17.32 83.30
N ASN A 235 -8.49 17.95 84.29
CA ASN A 235 -9.68 17.45 84.99
C ASN A 235 -9.42 16.12 85.73
N ILE A 236 -8.20 15.96 86.27
CA ILE A 236 -7.79 14.74 86.96
C ILE A 236 -8.40 14.71 88.36
N VAL A 237 -9.56 14.07 88.48
CA VAL A 237 -10.24 13.79 89.75
C VAL A 237 -10.25 12.28 89.96
N LEU A 238 -9.71 11.82 91.08
CA LEU A 238 -9.67 10.42 91.47
C LEU A 238 -10.39 10.24 92.80
N HIS A 239 -11.17 9.18 92.92
CA HIS A 239 -11.86 8.82 94.15
C HIS A 239 -11.55 7.37 94.52
N THR A 240 -11.34 7.10 95.79
CA THR A 240 -11.30 5.73 96.30
C THR A 240 -12.26 5.57 97.45
N THR A 241 -12.94 4.43 97.50
CA THR A 241 -13.77 4.03 98.64
C THR A 241 -12.92 3.60 99.85
N GLY A 242 -11.59 3.60 99.71
CA GLY A 242 -10.67 3.20 100.76
C GLY A 242 -10.71 1.69 101.09
N SER A 243 -10.08 1.33 102.20
CA SER A 243 -10.13 0.00 102.81
C SER A 243 -10.19 0.11 104.33
N GLN A 244 -11.22 -0.52 104.93
CA GLN A 244 -11.37 -0.64 106.38
C GLN A 244 -10.35 -1.61 107.00
N ILE A 245 -9.77 -2.51 106.19
CA ILE A 245 -8.69 -3.42 106.59
C ILE A 245 -7.35 -2.83 106.15
N PRO A 246 -6.29 -2.86 106.98
CA PRO A 246 -4.98 -2.39 106.57
C PRO A 246 -4.49 -3.10 105.30
N VAL A 247 -4.10 -2.33 104.29
CA VAL A 247 -3.55 -2.82 103.03
C VAL A 247 -2.14 -2.30 102.83
N THR A 248 -1.27 -3.12 102.24
CA THR A 248 0.12 -2.75 101.99
C THR A 248 0.23 -1.91 100.71
N ILE A 249 0.65 -0.65 100.83
CA ILE A 249 0.90 0.20 99.68
C ILE A 249 2.25 -0.18 99.05
N PRO A 250 2.31 -0.55 97.77
CA PRO A 250 3.58 -0.89 97.13
C PRO A 250 4.51 0.33 97.02
N PHE A 251 5.82 0.08 97.01
CA PHE A 251 6.81 1.08 96.67
C PHE A 251 6.80 1.35 95.15
N GLY A 252 7.02 2.61 94.75
CA GLY A 252 7.15 2.99 93.34
C GLY A 252 5.87 3.59 92.75
N THR A 253 5.60 3.30 91.47
CA THR A 253 4.48 3.88 90.72
C THR A 253 3.16 3.19 91.07
N VAL A 254 2.41 3.80 91.97
CA VAL A 254 1.12 3.27 92.47
C VAL A 254 -0.04 3.47 91.50
N PHE A 255 0.03 4.49 90.63
CA PHE A 255 -0.96 4.78 89.60
C PHE A 255 -0.24 5.37 88.38
N SER A 256 -0.56 4.93 87.17
CA SER A 256 0.08 5.44 85.95
C SER A 256 -0.90 5.58 84.80
N ALA A 257 -0.65 6.58 83.97
CA ALA A 257 -1.36 6.84 82.73
C ALA A 257 -0.47 6.48 81.54
N HIS A 258 -0.95 5.61 80.66
CA HIS A 258 -0.29 5.26 79.41
C HIS A 258 -1.09 5.85 78.25
N LEU A 259 -0.50 6.82 77.56
CA LEU A 259 -1.09 7.46 76.39
C LEU A 259 -0.51 6.84 75.13
N ALA A 260 -1.35 6.30 74.26
CA ALA A 260 -0.93 5.66 73.01
C ALA A 260 -1.78 6.16 71.83
N THR A 261 -1.16 6.24 70.65
CA THR A 261 -1.83 6.62 69.42
C THR A 261 -1.88 5.46 68.42
N ARG A 262 -2.87 5.46 67.53
CA ARG A 262 -3.04 4.41 66.52
C ARG A 262 -3.48 4.99 65.18
N ASN A 263 -2.84 4.50 64.11
CA ASN A 263 -3.20 4.79 62.72
C ASN A 263 -3.30 6.29 62.38
N LEU A 264 -2.40 7.09 62.93
CA LEU A 264 -2.36 8.53 62.69
C LEU A 264 -2.02 8.82 61.21
N ALA A 265 -2.88 9.59 60.55
CA ALA A 265 -2.59 10.18 59.26
C ALA A 265 -3.02 11.64 59.24
N ALA A 266 -2.08 12.51 58.88
CA ALA A 266 -2.27 13.96 58.91
C ALA A 266 -2.48 14.54 57.51
N SER A 267 -3.29 15.59 57.44
CA SER A 267 -3.43 16.45 56.26
C SER A 267 -2.38 17.56 56.26
N ARG A 268 -1.95 18.01 57.44
CA ARG A 268 -0.89 19.01 57.61
C ARG A 268 -0.07 18.70 58.85
N ALA A 269 1.25 18.82 58.76
CA ALA A 269 2.12 18.70 59.92
C ALA A 269 3.41 19.50 59.74
N VAL A 270 3.92 20.02 60.85
CA VAL A 270 5.26 20.58 60.97
C VAL A 270 6.11 19.53 61.68
N PHE A 271 6.95 18.83 60.95
CA PHE A 271 7.80 17.77 61.50
C PHE A 271 9.13 18.33 61.96
N ALA A 272 9.61 17.94 63.15
CA ALA A 272 11.02 18.11 63.50
C ALA A 272 11.91 17.10 62.76
N SER A 273 11.41 15.88 62.57
CA SER A 273 11.94 14.86 61.66
C SER A 273 10.81 13.99 61.14
N ILE A 274 10.70 13.84 59.81
CA ILE A 274 9.69 12.99 59.16
C ILE A 274 10.21 11.55 59.04
N PRO A 275 9.48 10.51 59.49
CA PRO A 275 9.93 9.14 59.32
C PRO A 275 9.90 8.72 57.84
N PRO A 276 10.81 7.82 57.40
CA PRO A 276 10.76 7.23 56.08
C PRO A 276 9.42 6.54 55.84
N GLN A 277 8.77 6.84 54.71
CA GLN A 277 7.46 6.29 54.39
C GLN A 277 7.20 6.23 52.90
N ARG A 278 6.25 5.37 52.52
CA ARG A 278 5.81 5.17 51.15
C ARG A 278 4.32 5.45 51.02
N LEU A 279 4.00 6.43 50.19
CA LEU A 279 2.65 6.76 49.75
C LEU A 279 2.41 6.02 48.43
N THR A 280 1.42 5.13 48.39
CA THR A 280 1.14 4.31 47.22
C THR A 280 -0.15 4.77 46.56
N ASN A 281 -0.13 4.98 45.24
CA ASN A 281 -1.25 5.46 44.43
C ASN A 281 -1.91 6.71 45.05
N ASN A 282 -1.09 7.65 45.53
CA ASN A 282 -1.53 8.80 46.32
C ASN A 282 -2.32 9.83 45.49
N ASP A 283 -2.08 9.87 44.18
CA ASP A 283 -2.87 10.69 43.26
C ASP A 283 -2.91 10.07 41.86
N THR A 284 -4.00 10.34 41.14
CA THR A 284 -4.20 9.94 39.74
C THR A 284 -4.62 11.15 38.93
N THR A 285 -3.86 11.43 37.87
CA THR A 285 -4.17 12.50 36.92
C THR A 285 -4.30 11.95 35.50
N ARG A 286 -4.77 12.77 34.57
CA ARG A 286 -5.06 12.36 33.19
C ARG A 286 -4.45 13.34 32.20
N VAL A 287 -3.76 12.81 31.18
CA VAL A 287 -3.35 13.54 29.99
C VAL A 287 -4.43 13.33 28.94
N THR A 288 -5.10 14.38 28.51
CA THR A 288 -6.10 14.29 27.43
C THR A 288 -5.42 13.92 26.11
N VAL A 289 -6.01 12.97 25.38
CA VAL A 289 -5.64 12.69 23.99
C VAL A 289 -6.53 13.55 23.11
N ASP A 290 -5.98 14.64 22.60
CA ASP A 290 -6.69 15.57 21.71
C ASP A 290 -6.29 15.28 20.26
N ASP A 291 -6.82 14.19 19.71
CA ASP A 291 -6.68 13.79 18.32
C ASP A 291 -8.01 13.24 17.81
N SER A 292 -8.30 13.46 16.53
CA SER A 292 -9.40 12.78 15.84
C SER A 292 -9.08 11.30 15.59
N THR A 293 -7.82 10.90 15.74
CA THR A 293 -7.45 9.48 15.77
C THR A 293 -7.67 8.94 17.18
N LEU A 294 -8.73 8.17 17.37
CA LEU A 294 -9.09 7.58 18.66
C LEU A 294 -8.76 6.10 18.67
N VAL A 295 -7.95 5.63 19.62
CA VAL A 295 -7.42 4.27 19.59
C VAL A 295 -7.95 3.41 20.71
N GLN A 296 -8.26 2.15 20.42
CA GLN A 296 -8.42 1.12 21.44
C GLN A 296 -7.08 0.46 21.72
N GLU A 297 -6.30 0.22 20.67
CA GLU A 297 -4.98 -0.38 20.75
C GLU A 297 -4.04 0.26 19.72
N LEU A 298 -2.77 0.44 20.11
CA LEU A 298 -1.73 1.06 19.31
C LEU A 298 -0.41 0.33 19.53
N HIS A 299 0.28 -0.02 18.46
CA HIS A 299 1.68 -0.44 18.50
C HIS A 299 2.57 0.70 17.99
N ILE A 300 3.49 1.16 18.83
CA ILE A 300 4.33 2.31 18.52
C ILE A 300 5.64 1.84 17.89
N ARG A 301 5.96 2.40 16.72
CA ARG A 301 7.25 2.16 16.05
C ARG A 301 8.33 3.04 16.64
N THR A 302 8.04 4.34 16.74
CA THR A 302 8.96 5.35 17.27
C THR A 302 8.20 6.46 17.96
N GLY A 303 8.77 7.04 19.00
CA GLY A 303 8.23 8.22 19.67
C GLY A 303 8.96 8.47 20.97
N ARG A 304 9.04 9.72 21.41
CA ARG A 304 9.75 10.07 22.64
C ARG A 304 9.06 11.19 23.40
N LEU A 305 8.77 10.91 24.66
CA LEU A 305 8.20 11.86 25.60
C LEU A 305 9.25 12.25 26.63
N THR A 306 9.30 13.52 26.98
CA THR A 306 10.10 14.00 28.12
C THR A 306 9.15 14.48 29.19
N MET A 307 9.28 13.91 30.38
CA MET A 307 8.52 14.31 31.56
C MET A 307 9.47 15.02 32.52
N THR A 308 9.18 16.29 32.79
CA THR A 308 9.93 17.11 33.74
C THR A 308 9.09 17.33 34.98
N PHE A 309 9.65 16.96 36.12
CA PHE A 309 9.01 16.99 37.41
C PHE A 309 9.64 18.10 38.25
N THR A 310 8.82 18.97 38.84
CA THR A 310 9.28 20.04 39.72
C THR A 310 8.55 19.94 41.05
N SER A 311 9.32 19.83 42.12
CA SER A 311 8.80 19.83 43.49
C SER A 311 9.13 21.16 44.15
N ARG A 312 8.18 21.70 44.90
CA ARG A 312 8.43 22.85 45.81
C ARG A 312 8.52 22.44 47.28
N LEU A 313 8.45 21.14 47.54
CA LEU A 313 8.59 20.59 48.89
C LEU A 313 10.02 20.78 49.38
N SER A 314 10.20 21.10 50.65
CA SER A 314 11.49 21.17 51.33
C SER A 314 12.01 19.77 51.75
N LEU A 315 11.60 18.73 51.02
CA LEU A 315 11.97 17.34 51.27
C LEU A 315 12.46 16.68 49.99
N ASP A 316 13.49 15.85 50.15
CA ASP A 316 13.91 14.92 49.12
C ASP A 316 12.85 13.82 48.97
N LEU A 317 12.50 13.50 47.73
CA LEU A 317 11.51 12.49 47.44
C LEU A 317 11.88 11.69 46.20
N LEU A 318 11.59 10.39 46.25
CA LEU A 318 11.61 9.53 45.07
C LEU A 318 10.19 9.45 44.54
N PHE A 319 9.94 10.16 43.44
CA PHE A 319 8.64 10.19 42.78
C PHE A 319 8.53 9.03 41.80
N LYS A 320 7.63 8.10 42.08
CA LYS A 320 7.30 6.98 41.19
C LYS A 320 6.05 7.33 40.41
N TYR A 321 6.04 7.02 39.12
CA TYR A 321 4.87 7.20 38.28
C TYR A 321 4.61 5.95 37.43
N ARG A 322 3.33 5.71 37.18
CA ARG A 322 2.84 4.65 36.32
C ARG A 322 1.91 5.22 35.27
N LEU A 323 2.16 4.88 34.01
CA LEU A 323 1.26 5.19 32.90
C LEU A 323 0.37 3.96 32.66
N ALA A 324 -0.91 4.04 33.01
CA ALA A 324 -1.76 2.84 33.12
C ALA A 324 -2.05 2.18 31.76
N GLU A 325 -2.22 2.98 30.72
CA GLU A 325 -2.54 2.53 29.37
C GLU A 325 -1.30 2.28 28.50
N LEU A 326 -0.12 2.74 28.93
CA LEU A 326 1.14 2.51 28.23
C LEU A 326 1.81 1.24 28.75
N LEU A 327 2.05 0.29 27.84
CA LEU A 327 2.71 -0.97 28.11
C LEU A 327 4.08 -1.01 27.44
N ARG A 328 5.10 -1.46 28.16
CA ARG A 328 6.44 -1.73 27.62
C ARG A 328 6.71 -3.23 27.54
N GLY A 329 7.52 -3.62 26.56
CA GLY A 329 8.01 -4.99 26.46
C GLY A 329 8.99 -5.32 27.59
N ASN A 330 8.80 -6.47 28.23
CA ASN A 330 9.69 -7.03 29.23
C ASN A 330 9.74 -8.56 29.07
N GLY A 331 10.86 -9.09 28.58
CA GLY A 331 11.06 -10.54 28.43
C GLY A 331 10.01 -11.26 27.57
N GLY A 332 9.49 -10.61 26.52
CA GLY A 332 8.44 -11.17 25.65
C GLY A 332 7.00 -10.95 26.14
N THR A 333 6.82 -10.32 27.30
CA THR A 333 5.50 -9.93 27.83
C THR A 333 5.35 -8.41 27.86
N TYR A 334 4.13 -7.91 27.93
CA TYR A 334 3.85 -6.48 28.09
C TYR A 334 3.46 -6.18 29.54
N VAL A 335 4.10 -5.17 30.13
CA VAL A 335 3.81 -4.68 31.49
C VAL A 335 3.55 -3.19 31.48
N PRO A 336 2.73 -2.65 32.41
CA PRO A 336 2.53 -1.21 32.54
C PRO A 336 3.87 -0.47 32.68
N TYR A 337 3.97 0.69 32.03
CA TYR A 337 5.16 1.52 32.13
C TYR A 337 5.23 2.13 33.53
N GLU A 338 6.26 1.76 34.27
CA GLU A 338 6.57 2.28 35.59
C GLU A 338 8.02 2.75 35.66
N ASP A 339 8.23 3.90 36.28
CA ASP A 339 9.55 4.49 36.44
C ASP A 339 9.58 5.42 37.68
N SER A 340 10.77 5.92 38.01
CA SER A 340 10.98 6.79 39.16
C SER A 340 12.01 7.88 38.90
N VAL A 341 11.78 9.05 39.47
CA VAL A 341 12.70 10.19 39.44
C VAL A 341 12.97 10.66 40.85
N PHE A 342 14.25 10.89 41.17
CA PHE A 342 14.63 11.53 42.43
C PHE A 342 14.49 13.04 42.30
N LEU A 343 13.76 13.66 43.23
CA LEU A 343 13.59 15.11 43.31
C LEU A 343 14.20 15.58 44.63
N PRO A 344 15.28 16.38 44.60
CA PRO A 344 15.80 16.99 45.82
C PRO A 344 14.82 18.05 46.35
N ALA A 345 15.01 18.46 47.60
CA ALA A 345 14.27 19.57 48.20
C ALA A 345 14.29 20.82 47.29
N HIS A 346 13.10 21.38 47.01
CA HIS A 346 12.86 22.48 46.06
C HIS A 346 13.42 22.24 44.64
N GLY A 347 13.66 20.99 44.28
CA GLY A 347 14.35 20.60 43.07
C GLY A 347 13.46 20.17 41.92
N SER A 348 14.13 19.74 40.85
CA SER A 348 13.49 19.16 39.68
C SER A 348 14.28 17.98 39.16
N GLY A 349 13.61 17.13 38.39
CA GLY A 349 14.19 15.99 37.70
C GLY A 349 13.46 15.77 36.38
N SER A 350 14.09 15.05 35.46
CA SER A 350 13.51 14.77 34.15
C SER A 350 13.70 13.30 33.80
N GLN A 351 12.73 12.73 33.12
CA GLN A 351 12.79 11.37 32.60
C GLN A 351 12.33 11.36 31.15
N THR A 352 13.12 10.71 30.30
CA THR A 352 12.77 10.48 28.91
C THR A 352 12.18 9.09 28.76
N VAL A 353 10.99 9.01 28.21
CA VAL A 353 10.30 7.76 27.89
C VAL A 353 10.44 7.49 26.41
N ASP A 354 11.16 6.42 26.09
CA ASP A 354 11.20 5.85 24.73
C ASP A 354 9.94 4.99 24.53
N LEU A 355 9.20 5.30 23.47
CA LEU A 355 7.97 4.60 23.12
C LEU A 355 8.20 3.54 22.03
N ALA A 356 9.42 3.37 21.52
CA ALA A 356 9.71 2.37 20.50
C ALA A 356 9.35 0.94 21.00
N GLY A 357 8.51 0.23 20.25
CA GLY A 357 8.02 -1.11 20.62
C GLY A 357 7.00 -1.14 21.76
N ALA A 358 6.63 0.03 22.32
CA ALA A 358 5.59 0.14 23.33
C ALA A 358 4.20 -0.04 22.71
N ARG A 359 3.24 -0.42 23.55
CA ARG A 359 1.82 -0.50 23.20
C ARG A 359 1.01 0.46 24.03
N ILE A 360 0.01 1.08 23.44
CA ILE A 360 -1.03 1.79 24.19
C ILE A 360 -2.32 0.99 24.07
N VAL A 361 -2.92 0.64 25.20
CA VAL A 361 -4.17 -0.14 25.26
C VAL A 361 -5.16 0.59 26.15
N SER A 362 -6.34 0.87 25.61
CA SER A 362 -7.44 1.47 26.35
C SER A 362 -8.07 0.48 27.33
N GLN A 363 -8.40 0.97 28.52
CA GLN A 363 -9.04 0.17 29.55
C GLN A 363 -10.53 -0.09 29.18
N GLY A 364 -10.95 -1.36 29.17
CA GLY A 364 -12.37 -1.73 29.00
C GLY A 364 -12.95 -1.60 27.58
N GLN A 365 -12.13 -1.77 26.53
CA GLN A 365 -12.53 -1.71 25.12
C GLN A 365 -13.18 -0.39 24.65
N GLN A 366 -13.04 0.69 25.44
CA GLN A 366 -13.48 2.02 25.02
C GLN A 366 -12.42 2.69 24.15
N LEU A 367 -12.80 3.74 23.42
CA LEU A 367 -11.82 4.59 22.74
C LEU A 367 -11.01 5.40 23.76
N LEU A 368 -9.68 5.39 23.61
CA LEU A 368 -8.77 6.11 24.49
C LEU A 368 -8.97 7.63 24.34
N ARG A 369 -9.42 8.27 25.42
CA ARG A 369 -9.58 9.74 25.49
C ARG A 369 -8.55 10.41 26.39
N SER A 370 -7.87 9.64 27.23
CA SER A 370 -6.85 10.15 28.13
C SER A 370 -5.92 9.04 28.60
N LEU A 371 -4.66 9.37 28.86
CA LEU A 371 -3.70 8.52 29.55
C LEU A 371 -3.71 8.83 31.04
N GLN A 372 -3.89 7.82 31.88
CA GLN A 372 -3.83 7.94 33.34
C GLN A 372 -2.40 7.85 33.84
N ILE A 373 -2.02 8.82 34.66
CA ILE A 373 -0.75 8.85 35.38
C ILE A 373 -1.05 8.66 36.86
N ILE A 374 -0.55 7.57 37.42
CA ILE A 374 -0.73 7.22 38.83
C ILE A 374 0.60 7.45 39.53
N SER A 375 0.60 8.27 40.58
CA SER A 375 1.81 8.56 41.35
C SER A 375 1.92 7.73 42.61
N SER A 376 3.16 7.50 43.03
CA SER A 376 3.53 7.00 44.35
C SER A 376 4.74 7.80 44.82
N VAL A 377 4.80 8.15 46.09
CA VAL A 377 5.91 8.93 46.65
C VAL A 377 6.62 8.12 47.72
N ILE A 378 7.94 8.07 47.64
CA ILE A 378 8.79 7.50 48.69
C ILE A 378 9.62 8.63 49.29
N LEU A 379 9.54 8.77 50.62
CA LEU A 379 10.38 9.65 51.41
C LEU A 379 11.53 8.82 51.99
N PRO A 380 12.75 8.90 51.44
CA PRO A 380 13.85 8.02 51.81
C PRO A 380 14.53 8.43 53.12
N THR A 381 14.58 9.72 53.43
CA THR A 381 15.30 10.27 54.59
C THR A 381 14.42 11.27 55.33
N GLY A 382 14.43 11.20 56.67
CA GLY A 382 13.87 12.27 57.49
C GLY A 382 14.67 13.56 57.35
N SER A 383 14.00 14.70 57.43
CA SER A 383 14.67 16.01 57.54
C SER A 383 15.16 16.22 58.96
N SER A 384 16.36 16.77 59.15
CA SER A 384 16.85 17.22 60.47
C SER A 384 16.41 18.65 60.84
N GLN A 385 15.79 19.35 59.88
CA GLN A 385 15.23 20.69 60.06
C GLN A 385 13.70 20.63 60.06
N PRO A 386 13.01 21.56 60.77
CA PRO A 386 11.56 21.60 60.76
C PRO A 386 11.00 21.76 59.35
N VAL A 387 10.18 20.82 58.90
CA VAL A 387 9.54 20.86 57.58
C VAL A 387 8.03 20.83 57.70
N THR A 388 7.37 21.77 57.03
CA THR A 388 5.91 21.77 56.86
C THR A 388 5.55 20.95 55.64
N VAL A 389 4.66 19.98 55.81
CA VAL A 389 4.09 19.16 54.72
C VAL A 389 2.58 19.28 54.75
N ASN A 390 1.99 19.48 53.58
CA ASN A 390 0.54 19.42 53.38
C ASN A 390 0.19 18.30 52.39
N ASP A 391 -0.96 17.68 52.60
CA ASP A 391 -1.57 16.73 51.66
C ASP A 391 -1.89 17.36 50.28
N THR A 392 -2.10 18.68 50.28
CA THR A 392 -2.35 19.50 49.09
C THR A 392 -1.10 19.96 48.37
N ASP A 393 0.10 19.72 48.92
CA ASP A 393 1.35 20.02 48.22
C ASP A 393 1.43 19.23 46.92
N LYS A 394 2.10 19.81 45.90
CA LYS A 394 2.01 19.31 44.52
C LYS A 394 3.38 19.16 43.90
N VAL A 395 3.54 18.07 43.15
CA VAL A 395 4.59 17.93 42.15
C VAL A 395 4.00 18.38 40.81
N LEU A 396 4.65 19.36 40.17
CA LEU A 396 4.31 19.78 38.82
C LEU A 396 4.96 18.81 37.84
N VAL A 397 4.17 18.28 36.90
CA VAL A 397 4.65 17.39 35.85
C VAL A 397 4.38 18.05 34.51
N ASN A 398 5.44 18.42 33.81
CA ASN A 398 5.37 18.95 32.46
C ASN A 398 5.75 17.84 31.47
N ILE A 399 4.85 17.53 30.56
CA ILE A 399 5.04 16.50 29.54
C ILE A 399 5.19 17.21 28.20
N SER A 400 6.31 16.97 27.53
CA SER A 400 6.57 17.49 26.19
C SER A 400 6.96 16.37 25.23
N ARG A 401 6.51 16.49 23.99
CA ARG A 401 6.94 15.58 22.91
C ARG A 401 8.25 16.07 22.32
N THR A 402 9.24 15.19 22.24
CA THR A 402 10.52 15.49 21.59
C THR A 402 10.63 14.84 20.22
N VAL A 403 9.94 13.71 20.01
CA VAL A 403 9.84 13.02 18.72
C VAL A 403 8.37 12.62 18.49
N PRO A 404 7.80 12.86 17.29
CA PRO A 404 6.43 12.44 16.96
C PRO A 404 6.21 10.94 17.18
N ILE A 405 4.99 10.59 17.61
CA ILE A 405 4.59 9.20 17.80
C ILE A 405 4.15 8.64 16.45
N VAL A 406 4.99 7.79 15.87
CA VAL A 406 4.71 7.05 14.63
C VAL A 406 4.29 5.64 14.97
N VAL A 407 3.21 5.22 14.35
CA VAL A 407 2.47 4.00 14.70
C VAL A 407 2.79 2.90 13.69
N ASP A 408 3.02 1.68 14.17
CA ASP A 408 3.20 0.51 13.31
C ASP A 408 1.84 -0.11 12.96
N SER A 409 0.96 -0.26 13.95
CA SER A 409 -0.43 -0.69 13.77
C SER A 409 -1.35 -0.06 14.81
N ALA A 410 -2.60 0.13 14.43
CA ALA A 410 -3.65 0.67 15.28
C ALA A 410 -4.96 -0.09 15.09
N VAL A 411 -5.69 -0.26 16.19
CA VAL A 411 -7.09 -0.63 16.21
C VAL A 411 -7.85 0.53 16.85
N GLY A 412 -8.73 1.16 16.09
CA GLY A 412 -9.39 2.38 16.51
C GLY A 412 -10.17 3.07 15.40
N VAL A 413 -10.51 4.34 15.61
CA VAL A 413 -11.10 5.22 14.59
C VAL A 413 -9.97 6.08 14.03
N LEU A 414 -9.63 5.86 12.76
CA LEU A 414 -8.62 6.64 12.06
C LEU A 414 -9.22 7.97 11.60
N LYS A 415 -8.54 9.10 11.80
CA LYS A 415 -8.99 10.37 11.21
C LYS A 415 -8.91 10.34 9.68
N PRO A 416 -9.69 11.15 8.95
CA PRO A 416 -9.56 11.27 7.51
C PRO A 416 -8.11 11.50 7.08
N THR A 417 -7.53 10.57 6.32
CA THR A 417 -6.09 10.55 6.02
C THR A 417 -5.85 10.41 4.52
N TRP A 418 -5.06 11.31 3.94
CA TRP A 418 -4.71 11.30 2.53
C TRP A 418 -3.50 10.41 2.24
N VAL A 419 -3.64 9.48 1.30
CA VAL A 419 -2.58 8.63 0.79
C VAL A 419 -2.29 9.00 -0.66
N ASN A 420 -1.06 9.36 -0.98
CA ASN A 420 -0.66 9.70 -2.36
C ASN A 420 -0.51 8.43 -3.19
N ILE A 421 -1.08 8.42 -4.39
CA ILE A 421 -1.00 7.31 -5.34
C ILE A 421 -0.33 7.85 -6.61
N ASN A 422 0.81 7.25 -6.95
CA ASN A 422 1.53 7.52 -8.18
C ASN A 422 2.13 6.20 -8.67
N LYS A 423 1.46 5.55 -9.61
CA LYS A 423 1.85 4.22 -10.12
C LYS A 423 1.94 4.27 -11.64
N VAL A 424 2.99 3.65 -12.17
CA VAL A 424 3.13 3.40 -13.60
C VAL A 424 2.76 1.95 -13.86
N VAL A 425 1.85 1.75 -14.80
CA VAL A 425 1.32 0.46 -15.21
C VAL A 425 1.71 0.28 -16.67
N PRO A 426 2.61 -0.67 -16.98
CA PRO A 426 2.93 -0.96 -18.37
C PRO A 426 1.68 -1.53 -19.06
N VAL A 427 1.41 -1.05 -20.27
CA VAL A 427 0.34 -1.62 -21.10
C VAL A 427 0.96 -2.17 -22.37
N HIS A 428 0.82 -3.47 -22.53
CA HIS A 428 1.22 -4.16 -23.74
C HIS A 428 0.01 -4.17 -24.68
N PHE A 429 0.22 -3.67 -25.91
CA PHE A 429 -0.75 -3.65 -27.01
C PHE A 429 -0.38 -4.62 -28.14
N GLY A 430 0.55 -5.55 -27.89
CA GLY A 430 1.05 -6.50 -28.88
C GLY A 430 1.76 -5.84 -30.07
N ASP A 431 1.63 -6.46 -31.24
CA ASP A 431 2.18 -6.01 -32.53
C ASP A 431 1.33 -4.90 -33.18
N LEU A 432 0.13 -4.61 -32.66
CA LEU A 432 -0.83 -3.67 -33.25
C LEU A 432 -0.22 -2.29 -33.58
N PRO A 433 0.55 -1.63 -32.69
CA PRO A 433 1.17 -0.34 -32.99
C PRO A 433 2.26 -0.39 -34.07
N THR A 434 2.74 -1.58 -34.43
CA THR A 434 3.80 -1.79 -35.43
C THR A 434 3.24 -2.14 -36.82
N ARG A 435 2.03 -2.70 -36.89
CA ARG A 435 1.41 -3.19 -38.14
C ARG A 435 0.44 -2.21 -38.79
N PHE A 436 -0.12 -1.31 -37.99
CA PHE A 436 -1.04 -0.28 -38.46
C PHE A 436 -0.44 1.10 -38.21
N SER A 437 -0.34 1.91 -39.27
CA SER A 437 -0.27 3.37 -39.17
C SER A 437 -1.64 4.00 -39.46
N GLY A 438 -1.83 5.25 -39.05
CA GLY A 438 -3.05 6.02 -39.35
C GLY A 438 -3.80 6.55 -38.12
N GLN A 439 -4.92 7.25 -38.35
CA GLN A 439 -5.75 7.79 -37.26
C GLN A 439 -6.64 6.70 -36.66
N LEU A 440 -6.21 6.17 -35.52
CA LEU A 440 -6.99 5.25 -34.70
C LEU A 440 -8.14 5.99 -34.00
N ARG A 441 -9.38 5.76 -34.42
CA ARG A 441 -10.58 6.29 -33.75
C ARG A 441 -11.28 5.18 -32.99
N ILE A 442 -11.29 5.28 -31.66
CA ILE A 442 -11.95 4.33 -30.75
C ILE A 442 -13.23 4.99 -30.21
N PRO A 443 -14.42 4.67 -30.74
CA PRO A 443 -15.66 5.33 -30.34
C PRO A 443 -16.12 4.96 -28.92
N ALA A 444 -15.76 3.75 -28.47
CA ALA A 444 -16.05 3.25 -27.14
C ALA A 444 -14.99 2.20 -26.74
N ALA A 445 -14.61 2.13 -25.48
CA ALA A 445 -13.74 1.10 -24.91
C ALA A 445 -14.07 0.89 -23.42
N SER A 446 -13.93 -0.32 -22.90
CA SER A 446 -14.20 -0.61 -21.49
C SER A 446 -12.92 -0.55 -20.68
N LEU A 447 -12.94 0.20 -19.58
CA LEU A 447 -11.86 0.23 -18.59
C LEU A 447 -12.47 -0.02 -17.21
N GLY A 448 -11.95 -1.03 -16.52
CA GLY A 448 -12.31 -1.34 -15.14
C GLY A 448 -11.06 -1.35 -14.26
N LEU A 449 -11.12 -0.67 -13.11
CA LEU A 449 -10.10 -0.81 -12.06
C LEU A 449 -10.68 -1.65 -10.93
N ARG A 450 -10.23 -2.90 -10.83
CA ARG A 450 -10.51 -3.74 -9.67
C ARG A 450 -9.54 -3.37 -8.56
N THR A 451 -10.06 -2.97 -7.43
CA THR A 451 -9.28 -2.52 -6.28
C THR A 451 -9.29 -3.60 -5.22
N ALA A 452 -8.19 -3.71 -4.47
CA ALA A 452 -8.05 -4.61 -3.34
C ALA A 452 -7.32 -3.88 -2.21
N SER A 453 -7.98 -3.77 -1.06
CA SER A 453 -7.55 -3.01 0.11
C SER A 453 -7.38 -3.95 1.31
N THR A 454 -6.27 -3.83 2.01
CA THR A 454 -6.08 -4.46 3.34
C THR A 454 -6.30 -3.43 4.47
N ILE A 455 -6.97 -2.33 4.16
CA ILE A 455 -7.31 -1.24 5.08
C ILE A 455 -8.78 -1.40 5.44
N ASP A 456 -9.10 -1.49 6.73
CA ASP A 456 -10.45 -1.76 7.23
C ASP A 456 -11.37 -0.52 7.26
N PHE A 457 -10.98 0.53 6.55
CA PHE A 457 -11.71 1.80 6.46
C PHE A 457 -12.14 2.06 5.02
N PRO A 458 -13.35 2.60 4.78
CA PRO A 458 -13.75 3.05 3.45
C PRO A 458 -12.79 4.13 2.91
N MET A 459 -12.66 4.22 1.59
CA MET A 459 -11.75 5.18 0.96
C MET A 459 -12.41 5.88 -0.24
N ASP A 460 -12.14 7.17 -0.41
CA ASP A 460 -12.50 7.88 -1.65
C ASP A 460 -11.29 8.03 -2.57
N LEU A 461 -11.40 7.54 -3.79
CA LEU A 461 -10.38 7.65 -4.83
C LEU A 461 -10.52 8.96 -5.61
N TYR A 462 -9.51 9.82 -5.49
CA TYR A 462 -9.32 11.01 -6.33
C TYR A 462 -8.16 10.76 -7.29
N LEU A 463 -8.37 9.83 -8.22
CA LEU A 463 -7.37 9.39 -9.19
C LEU A 463 -7.65 9.93 -10.58
N ARG A 464 -6.56 10.13 -11.34
CA ARG A 464 -6.54 10.37 -12.78
C ARG A 464 -5.61 9.35 -13.42
N ILE A 465 -6.04 8.80 -14.54
CA ILE A 465 -5.27 7.91 -15.39
C ILE A 465 -4.68 8.78 -16.49
N GLY A 466 -3.39 9.07 -16.39
CA GLY A 466 -2.62 9.67 -17.46
C GLY A 466 -2.11 8.59 -18.42
N ALA A 467 -2.01 8.91 -19.70
CA ALA A 467 -1.27 8.11 -20.68
C ALA A 467 -0.25 8.99 -21.38
N ARG A 468 0.95 8.47 -21.67
CA ARG A 468 2.03 9.24 -22.33
C ARG A 468 2.45 8.61 -23.64
N ARG A 469 2.64 9.45 -24.66
CA ARG A 469 3.15 9.07 -26.00
C ARG A 469 4.67 8.85 -26.04
N SER A 470 5.43 9.66 -25.30
CA SER A 470 6.88 9.57 -25.10
C SER A 470 7.27 10.50 -23.94
N SER A 471 8.56 10.58 -23.58
CA SER A 471 9.06 11.43 -22.49
C SER A 471 8.81 12.95 -22.65
N ALA A 472 8.24 13.42 -23.77
CA ALA A 472 8.28 14.84 -24.16
C ALA A 472 6.99 15.51 -24.68
N GLY A 473 5.75 14.99 -24.57
CA GLY A 473 4.64 15.87 -24.99
C GLY A 473 3.18 15.49 -24.79
N ASP A 474 2.71 14.33 -25.27
CA ASP A 474 1.26 14.12 -25.31
C ASP A 474 0.79 13.35 -24.08
N SER A 475 0.00 14.02 -23.24
CA SER A 475 -0.66 13.44 -22.07
C SER A 475 -2.17 13.68 -22.10
N ALA A 476 -2.94 12.60 -22.29
CA ALA A 476 -4.37 12.59 -22.02
C ALA A 476 -4.60 12.19 -20.56
N PHE A 477 -5.72 12.60 -19.97
CA PHE A 477 -6.10 12.22 -18.61
C PHE A 477 -7.57 11.81 -18.52
N LEU A 478 -7.81 10.66 -17.90
CA LEU A 478 -9.15 10.18 -17.57
C LEU A 478 -9.34 10.20 -16.05
N SER A 479 -10.33 10.94 -15.56
CA SER A 479 -10.59 11.03 -14.11
C SER A 479 -11.53 9.92 -13.64
N VAL A 480 -11.34 9.42 -12.43
CA VAL A 480 -12.30 8.48 -11.82
C VAL A 480 -13.69 9.14 -11.69
N PRO A 481 -14.76 8.49 -12.20
CA PRO A 481 -16.13 9.01 -12.10
C PRO A 481 -16.52 9.29 -10.66
N GLY A 482 -17.23 10.40 -10.41
CA GLY A 482 -17.60 10.84 -9.07
C GLY A 482 -18.43 9.82 -8.27
N SER A 483 -19.32 9.09 -8.94
CA SER A 483 -20.18 8.06 -8.36
C SER A 483 -19.42 6.81 -7.91
N GLU A 484 -18.29 6.51 -8.55
CA GLU A 484 -17.50 5.28 -8.35
C GLU A 484 -16.24 5.53 -7.49
N ARG A 485 -16.15 6.68 -6.81
CA ARG A 485 -14.95 7.03 -6.02
C ARG A 485 -14.83 6.25 -4.74
N ARG A 486 -15.95 5.88 -4.12
CA ARG A 486 -16.00 5.25 -2.81
C ARG A 486 -15.71 3.76 -2.96
N ILE A 487 -14.58 3.32 -2.43
CA ILE A 487 -14.29 1.89 -2.23
C ILE A 487 -14.75 1.50 -0.83
N GLN A 488 -15.51 0.42 -0.75
CA GLN A 488 -15.83 -0.26 0.50
C GLN A 488 -14.65 -1.13 1.00
N ARG A 489 -14.85 -1.86 2.10
CA ARG A 489 -13.82 -2.76 2.64
C ARG A 489 -13.49 -3.87 1.62
N ASP A 490 -12.25 -4.33 1.65
CA ASP A 490 -11.71 -5.45 0.86
C ASP A 490 -11.52 -5.20 -0.64
N SER A 491 -12.59 -5.14 -1.44
CA SER A 491 -12.45 -5.01 -2.90
C SER A 491 -13.64 -4.34 -3.55
N ASP A 492 -13.38 -3.52 -4.57
CA ASP A 492 -14.41 -2.84 -5.34
C ASP A 492 -14.00 -2.69 -6.80
N VAL A 493 -14.94 -2.37 -7.69
CA VAL A 493 -14.68 -2.20 -9.13
C VAL A 493 -15.11 -0.81 -9.58
N VAL A 494 -14.12 0.01 -9.95
CA VAL A 494 -14.38 1.31 -10.57
C VAL A 494 -14.56 1.11 -12.07
N VAL A 495 -15.76 1.38 -12.58
CA VAL A 495 -16.09 1.30 -14.01
C VAL A 495 -16.09 2.69 -14.62
N PHE A 496 -15.41 2.86 -15.75
CA PHE A 496 -15.37 4.12 -16.50
C PHE A 496 -16.42 4.12 -17.61
N ASP A 497 -16.94 5.30 -17.97
CA ASP A 497 -17.85 5.42 -19.13
C ASP A 497 -17.11 5.03 -20.42
N GLU A 498 -17.74 4.17 -21.22
CA GLU A 498 -17.08 3.59 -22.38
C GLU A 498 -16.71 4.64 -23.45
N HIS A 499 -17.50 5.71 -23.59
CA HIS A 499 -17.23 6.78 -24.55
C HIS A 499 -16.07 7.66 -24.08
N ASP A 500 -16.01 7.95 -22.78
CA ASP A 500 -14.90 8.74 -22.20
C ASP A 500 -13.56 8.00 -22.34
N VAL A 501 -13.56 6.68 -22.12
CA VAL A 501 -12.37 5.83 -22.35
C VAL A 501 -12.01 5.80 -23.84
N GLY A 502 -13.01 5.70 -24.73
CA GLY A 502 -12.79 5.74 -26.18
C GLY A 502 -12.17 7.06 -26.65
N ASN A 503 -12.71 8.19 -26.17
CA ASN A 503 -12.17 9.53 -26.44
C ASN A 503 -10.74 9.68 -25.92
N PHE A 504 -10.49 9.26 -24.67
CA PHE A 504 -9.16 9.25 -24.06
C PHE A 504 -8.13 8.48 -24.89
N LEU A 505 -8.46 7.28 -25.38
CA LEU A 505 -7.56 6.48 -26.20
C LEU A 505 -7.39 7.07 -27.62
N SER A 506 -8.42 7.73 -28.15
CA SER A 506 -8.40 8.36 -29.48
C SER A 506 -7.48 9.59 -29.56
N GLU A 507 -7.19 10.25 -28.43
CA GLU A 507 -6.22 11.36 -28.38
C GLU A 507 -4.80 10.93 -28.82
N PHE A 508 -4.47 9.64 -28.67
CA PHE A 508 -3.16 9.08 -29.04
C PHE A 508 -3.01 8.72 -30.53
N SER A 509 -3.95 9.16 -31.38
CA SER A 509 -3.92 9.19 -32.85
C SER A 509 -2.70 8.53 -33.53
N GLY A 510 -2.76 7.21 -33.69
CA GLY A 510 -1.82 6.41 -34.50
C GLY A 510 -0.67 5.73 -33.77
N ARG A 511 -0.49 5.94 -32.46
CA ARG A 511 0.36 5.08 -31.61
C ARG A 511 -0.24 4.96 -30.22
N LEU A 512 -0.76 3.78 -29.89
CA LEU A 512 -1.28 3.47 -28.56
C LEU A 512 -0.22 3.76 -27.47
N PRO A 513 -0.65 4.16 -26.26
CA PRO A 513 0.27 4.47 -25.17
C PRO A 513 1.04 3.22 -24.74
N SER A 514 2.28 3.39 -24.27
CA SER A 514 3.10 2.27 -23.75
C SER A 514 2.97 2.09 -22.23
N GLU A 515 2.55 3.15 -21.53
CA GLU A 515 2.36 3.16 -20.09
C GLU A 515 1.11 3.98 -19.72
N LEU A 516 0.40 3.50 -18.68
CA LEU A 516 -0.62 4.26 -17.99
C LEU A 516 -0.07 4.69 -16.63
N ARG A 517 -0.29 5.95 -16.27
CA ARG A 517 0.12 6.51 -14.99
C ARG A 517 -1.11 6.82 -14.15
N LEU A 518 -1.29 6.11 -13.06
CA LEU A 518 -2.33 6.41 -12.08
C LEU A 518 -1.77 7.44 -11.10
N GLU A 519 -2.30 8.66 -11.16
CA GLU A 519 -1.88 9.79 -10.33
C GLU A 519 -3.05 10.34 -9.53
N GLY A 520 -2.83 10.58 -8.24
CA GLY A 520 -3.84 11.22 -7.40
C GLY A 520 -3.66 10.88 -5.94
N ARG A 521 -4.78 10.88 -5.20
CA ARG A 521 -4.79 10.57 -3.77
C ARG A 521 -6.02 9.74 -3.41
N ALA A 522 -5.89 8.88 -2.42
CA ALA A 522 -7.00 8.24 -1.73
C ALA A 522 -7.23 8.91 -0.38
N LEU A 523 -8.48 9.22 -0.05
CA LEU A 523 -8.88 9.70 1.27
C LEU A 523 -9.42 8.52 2.08
N VAL A 524 -8.63 8.04 3.04
CA VAL A 524 -9.00 6.95 3.95
C VAL A 524 -9.89 7.49 5.06
N ASN A 525 -10.96 6.77 5.37
CA ASN A 525 -12.00 7.11 6.34
C ASN A 525 -12.57 8.53 6.14
N PRO A 526 -13.25 8.80 5.01
CA PRO A 526 -13.69 10.14 4.66
C PRO A 526 -14.71 10.72 5.66
N PRO A 527 -14.82 12.07 5.76
CA PRO A 527 -15.55 12.74 6.84
C PRO A 527 -17.03 12.37 6.98
N ASP A 528 -17.69 11.95 5.90
CA ASP A 528 -19.11 11.57 5.88
C ASP A 528 -19.39 10.21 6.53
N VAL A 529 -18.39 9.32 6.63
CA VAL A 529 -18.48 8.01 7.30
C VAL A 529 -17.64 7.93 8.57
N TYR A 530 -16.84 8.96 8.85
CA TYR A 530 -16.05 9.04 10.08
C TYR A 530 -16.97 9.03 11.31
N ASN A 531 -16.80 8.01 12.16
CA ASN A 531 -17.62 7.82 13.35
C ASN A 531 -16.73 7.69 14.61
N PRO A 532 -16.61 8.73 15.46
CA PRO A 532 -15.75 8.75 16.65
C PRO A 532 -16.36 7.99 17.85
N THR A 533 -16.98 6.85 17.59
CA THR A 533 -17.58 5.95 18.58
C THR A 533 -17.05 4.52 18.38
N PRO A 534 -17.23 3.60 19.34
CA PRO A 534 -16.80 2.20 19.17
C PRO A 534 -17.33 1.51 17.91
N ALA A 535 -18.42 2.00 17.32
CA ALA A 535 -18.96 1.47 16.06
C ALA A 535 -18.11 1.81 14.82
N GLY A 536 -17.27 2.85 14.89
CA GLY A 536 -16.36 3.25 13.81
C GLY A 536 -14.97 2.62 13.89
N VAL A 537 -14.77 1.64 14.79
CA VAL A 537 -13.48 0.98 14.99
C VAL A 537 -13.15 0.11 13.77
N GLY A 538 -11.93 0.28 13.27
CA GLY A 538 -11.31 -0.59 12.28
C GLY A 538 -9.83 -0.81 12.60
N SER A 539 -9.20 -1.71 11.85
CA SER A 539 -7.77 -1.97 11.95
C SER A 539 -6.98 -1.36 10.78
N VAL A 540 -5.80 -0.83 11.09
CA VAL A 540 -4.88 -0.30 10.09
C VAL A 540 -3.44 -0.50 10.53
N GLY A 541 -2.60 -0.98 9.62
CA GLY A 541 -1.17 -1.12 9.81
C GLY A 541 -0.38 -0.32 8.80
N ARG A 542 0.89 -0.11 9.10
CA ARG A 542 1.89 0.47 8.19
C ARG A 542 1.96 -0.27 6.86
N ASN A 543 1.85 -1.60 6.93
CA ASN A 543 1.86 -2.50 5.78
C ASN A 543 0.47 -2.67 5.15
N SER A 544 -0.58 -2.03 5.69
CA SER A 544 -1.86 -2.00 5.01
C SER A 544 -1.71 -1.23 3.70
N SER A 545 -2.35 -1.74 2.64
CA SER A 545 -2.15 -1.22 1.29
C SER A 545 -3.42 -1.22 0.47
N LEU A 546 -3.42 -0.36 -0.54
CA LEU A 546 -4.35 -0.39 -1.66
C LEU A 546 -3.60 -0.88 -2.90
N SER A 547 -4.08 -1.96 -3.48
CA SER A 547 -3.61 -2.58 -4.71
C SER A 547 -4.77 -2.72 -5.69
N GLY A 548 -4.49 -3.24 -6.89
CA GLY A 548 -5.56 -3.49 -7.83
C GLY A 548 -5.09 -4.12 -9.12
N ARG A 549 -6.04 -4.25 -10.05
CA ARG A 549 -5.85 -4.76 -11.40
C ARG A 549 -6.63 -3.86 -12.34
N ALA A 550 -5.97 -3.39 -13.38
CA ALA A 550 -6.59 -2.63 -14.46
C ALA A 550 -6.94 -3.60 -15.59
N ASP A 551 -8.21 -3.66 -15.96
CA ASP A 551 -8.73 -4.44 -17.07
C ASP A 551 -9.15 -3.47 -18.18
N LEU A 552 -8.48 -3.54 -19.34
CA LEU A 552 -8.77 -2.71 -20.51
C LEU A 552 -9.26 -3.58 -21.65
N GLN A 553 -10.41 -3.24 -22.21
CA GLN A 553 -10.97 -3.87 -23.40
C GLN A 553 -11.25 -2.82 -24.48
N VAL A 554 -10.61 -2.97 -25.64
CA VAL A 554 -10.77 -2.06 -26.78
C VAL A 554 -11.42 -2.84 -27.92
N PRO A 555 -12.65 -2.51 -28.32
CA PRO A 555 -13.23 -3.06 -29.53
C PRO A 555 -12.45 -2.58 -30.75
N VAL A 556 -12.10 -3.51 -31.65
CA VAL A 556 -11.34 -3.19 -32.85
C VAL A 556 -12.27 -2.54 -33.88
N MET A 557 -12.37 -1.21 -33.82
CA MET A 557 -12.96 -0.36 -34.86
C MET A 557 -11.88 0.60 -35.31
N LEU A 558 -11.28 0.36 -36.48
CA LEU A 558 -10.09 1.10 -36.92
C LEU A 558 -10.36 1.85 -38.21
N GLY A 559 -10.02 3.13 -38.24
CA GLY A 559 -9.68 3.83 -39.48
C GLY A 559 -8.23 3.49 -39.82
N ILE A 560 -7.98 2.78 -40.92
CA ILE A 560 -6.63 2.33 -41.29
C ILE A 560 -6.14 3.22 -42.42
N VAL A 561 -5.05 3.95 -42.18
CA VAL A 561 -4.38 4.78 -43.19
C VAL A 561 -2.95 4.25 -43.31
N ASP A 562 -2.68 3.53 -44.40
CA ASP A 562 -1.39 2.88 -44.68
C ASP A 562 -1.06 1.70 -43.75
N GLY A 563 -2.03 0.84 -43.42
CA GLY A 563 -1.73 -0.43 -42.72
C GLY A 563 -0.99 -1.38 -43.67
N ALA A 564 -0.01 -2.17 -43.20
CA ALA A 564 0.71 -3.10 -44.05
C ALA A 564 1.02 -4.42 -43.34
N TYR A 565 0.71 -5.53 -44.01
CA TYR A 565 1.05 -6.87 -43.57
C TYR A 565 2.00 -7.53 -44.55
N ASN A 566 3.11 -8.07 -44.05
CA ASN A 566 4.12 -8.75 -44.84
C ASN A 566 4.25 -10.21 -44.39
N ASP A 567 4.16 -11.13 -45.35
CA ASP A 567 4.38 -12.55 -45.13
C ASP A 567 5.37 -13.09 -46.15
N THR A 568 6.32 -13.92 -45.71
CA THR A 568 7.39 -14.48 -46.54
C THR A 568 7.31 -15.99 -46.51
N LEU A 569 7.07 -16.59 -47.66
CA LEU A 569 6.84 -18.01 -47.83
C LEU A 569 7.83 -18.61 -48.83
N ALA A 570 8.05 -19.92 -48.76
CA ALA A 570 8.88 -20.62 -49.73
C ALA A 570 8.18 -20.67 -51.10
N LEU A 571 8.93 -20.47 -52.18
CA LEU A 571 8.38 -20.56 -53.53
C LEU A 571 7.90 -21.99 -53.81
N GLY A 572 6.62 -22.13 -54.18
CA GLY A 572 5.98 -23.42 -54.40
C GLY A 572 5.36 -24.07 -53.14
N ASP A 573 5.33 -23.38 -52.00
CA ASP A 573 4.52 -23.73 -50.82
C ASP A 573 3.07 -23.29 -51.06
N THR A 574 2.25 -24.25 -51.48
CA THR A 574 0.81 -24.05 -51.76
C THR A 574 -0.07 -24.44 -50.57
N THR A 575 0.45 -25.19 -49.60
CA THR A 575 -0.35 -25.84 -48.57
C THR A 575 -0.34 -25.15 -47.22
N ALA A 576 0.64 -24.32 -46.87
CA ALA A 576 0.71 -23.98 -45.44
C ALA A 576 2.08 -23.97 -44.81
N ASP A 577 2.83 -25.03 -45.11
CA ASP A 577 3.48 -25.83 -44.08
C ASP A 577 4.99 -25.57 -43.99
N GLY A 578 5.49 -24.60 -44.75
CA GLY A 578 6.90 -24.26 -44.83
C GLY A 578 7.70 -25.23 -45.70
N ARG A 579 7.05 -26.17 -46.38
CA ARG A 579 7.67 -27.08 -47.35
C ARG A 579 7.26 -26.70 -48.76
N LYS A 580 8.15 -26.95 -49.70
CA LYS A 580 7.87 -26.74 -51.12
C LYS A 580 7.04 -27.92 -51.63
N ASP A 581 5.76 -27.68 -51.89
CA ASP A 581 4.89 -28.67 -52.55
C ASP A 581 5.27 -28.85 -54.03
N TYR A 582 5.85 -27.80 -54.61
CA TYR A 582 6.29 -27.78 -56.01
C TYR A 582 7.73 -27.25 -56.12
N THR A 583 8.59 -28.00 -56.81
CA THR A 583 9.95 -27.56 -57.14
C THR A 583 10.03 -27.28 -58.64
N ILE A 584 10.46 -26.07 -59.01
CA ILE A 584 10.59 -25.71 -60.41
C ILE A 584 11.84 -26.39 -60.99
N ASP A 585 11.67 -27.10 -62.10
CA ASP A 585 12.78 -27.68 -62.85
C ASP A 585 13.59 -26.56 -63.52
N LYS A 586 14.73 -26.21 -62.90
CA LYS A 586 15.61 -25.11 -63.30
C LYS A 586 16.16 -25.25 -64.72
N ASN A 587 16.23 -26.48 -65.25
CA ASN A 587 16.69 -26.71 -66.61
C ASN A 587 15.64 -26.31 -67.66
N ARG A 588 14.34 -26.38 -67.31
CA ARG A 588 13.23 -26.07 -68.22
C ARG A 588 12.87 -24.59 -68.27
N ILE A 589 13.26 -23.79 -67.26
CA ILE A 589 13.07 -22.33 -67.28
C ILE A 589 13.97 -21.66 -68.32
N ASN A 590 15.14 -22.22 -68.63
CA ASN A 590 16.09 -21.62 -69.57
C ASN A 590 15.59 -21.56 -71.03
N ASP A 591 14.58 -22.38 -71.36
CA ASP A 591 13.94 -22.49 -72.68
C ASP A 591 12.59 -21.72 -72.77
N VAL A 592 12.24 -20.95 -71.72
CA VAL A 592 11.01 -20.15 -71.67
C VAL A 592 11.24 -18.77 -72.30
N SER A 593 10.44 -18.43 -73.31
CA SER A 593 10.56 -17.13 -74.03
C SER A 593 9.72 -16.01 -73.41
N SER A 594 8.59 -16.35 -72.81
CA SER A 594 7.66 -15.41 -72.17
C SER A 594 6.76 -16.12 -71.18
N GLY A 595 6.08 -15.37 -70.32
CA GLY A 595 5.08 -15.92 -69.43
C GLY A 595 4.20 -14.82 -68.84
N SER A 596 3.26 -15.21 -67.99
CA SER A 596 2.45 -14.27 -67.22
C SER A 596 2.24 -14.76 -65.80
N ILE A 597 2.11 -13.84 -64.85
CA ILE A 597 1.66 -14.12 -63.48
C ILE A 597 0.22 -13.67 -63.38
N ILE A 598 -0.67 -14.61 -63.07
CA ILE A 598 -2.08 -14.35 -62.84
C ILE A 598 -2.32 -14.34 -61.34
N ILE A 599 -2.91 -13.25 -60.84
CA ILE A 599 -3.25 -13.06 -59.43
C ILE A 599 -4.76 -12.87 -59.32
N GLU A 600 -5.40 -13.73 -58.53
CA GLU A 600 -6.78 -13.63 -58.08
C GLU A 600 -6.82 -13.26 -56.60
N LEU A 601 -7.48 -12.15 -56.30
CA LEU A 601 -7.69 -11.66 -54.94
C LEU A 601 -9.18 -11.62 -54.65
N LYS A 602 -9.57 -12.25 -53.54
CA LYS A 602 -10.92 -12.14 -52.97
C LYS A 602 -10.82 -11.43 -51.63
N ASN A 603 -11.34 -10.21 -51.58
CA ASN A 603 -11.41 -9.38 -50.39
C ASN A 603 -12.79 -9.53 -49.74
N ALA A 604 -12.85 -10.22 -48.60
CA ALA A 604 -14.03 -10.29 -47.74
C ALA A 604 -13.88 -9.40 -46.50
N MET A 605 -13.08 -8.33 -46.58
CA MET A 605 -12.92 -7.32 -45.53
C MET A 605 -13.59 -6.00 -45.91
N PRO A 606 -14.06 -5.21 -44.93
CA PRO A 606 -14.71 -3.92 -45.16
C PRO A 606 -13.72 -2.77 -45.47
N VAL A 607 -12.49 -3.09 -45.89
CA VAL A 607 -11.42 -2.13 -46.23
C VAL A 607 -10.85 -2.42 -47.60
N GLN A 608 -10.34 -1.40 -48.29
CA GLN A 608 -9.63 -1.58 -49.55
C GLN A 608 -8.27 -2.22 -49.29
N ILE A 609 -7.85 -3.12 -50.19
CA ILE A 609 -6.58 -3.84 -50.07
C ILE A 609 -5.69 -3.50 -51.25
N GLY A 610 -4.47 -3.04 -50.99
CA GLY A 610 -3.41 -3.04 -51.99
C GLY A 610 -2.56 -4.31 -51.87
N PHE A 611 -2.17 -4.87 -53.00
CA PHE A 611 -1.39 -6.11 -53.06
C PHE A 611 -0.09 -5.90 -53.84
N THR A 612 1.02 -6.37 -53.26
CA THR A 612 2.32 -6.50 -53.95
C THR A 612 2.92 -7.87 -53.66
N LEU A 613 3.50 -8.49 -54.68
CA LEU A 613 4.28 -9.73 -54.58
C LEU A 613 5.74 -9.45 -54.94
N ARG A 614 6.70 -10.00 -54.18
CA ARG A 614 8.13 -9.96 -54.50
C ARG A 614 8.70 -11.37 -54.52
N LEU A 615 9.42 -11.74 -55.58
CA LEU A 615 10.25 -12.94 -55.60
C LEU A 615 11.59 -12.64 -54.95
N LEU A 616 12.10 -13.57 -54.15
CA LEU A 616 13.37 -13.42 -53.44
C LEU A 616 14.31 -14.61 -53.69
N ASP A 617 15.61 -14.34 -53.68
CA ASP A 617 16.65 -15.37 -53.72
C ASP A 617 16.88 -16.06 -52.36
N VAL A 618 17.85 -16.98 -52.31
CA VAL A 618 18.27 -17.67 -51.07
C VAL A 618 18.76 -16.71 -49.98
N GLY A 619 19.34 -15.57 -50.37
CA GLY A 619 19.81 -14.49 -49.49
C GLY A 619 18.71 -13.48 -49.12
N LYS A 620 17.46 -13.74 -49.51
CA LYS A 620 16.28 -12.86 -49.34
C LYS A 620 16.40 -11.52 -50.06
N GLN A 621 17.24 -11.42 -51.09
CA GLN A 621 17.31 -10.24 -51.95
C GLN A 621 16.18 -10.25 -52.98
N SER A 622 15.60 -9.08 -53.24
CA SER A 622 14.46 -8.93 -54.15
C SER A 622 14.89 -9.12 -55.60
N LEU A 623 14.29 -10.10 -56.29
CA LEU A 623 14.57 -10.44 -57.68
C LEU A 623 13.56 -9.84 -58.65
N LEU A 624 12.27 -9.95 -58.33
CA LEU A 624 11.17 -9.45 -59.16
C LEU A 624 10.06 -8.89 -58.26
N ARG A 625 9.42 -7.79 -58.68
CA ARG A 625 8.24 -7.22 -58.02
C ARG A 625 7.05 -7.24 -58.98
N VAL A 626 5.89 -7.63 -58.48
CA VAL A 626 4.62 -7.66 -59.20
C VAL A 626 3.58 -6.87 -58.39
N PRO A 627 2.95 -5.82 -58.94
CA PRO A 627 3.11 -5.29 -60.30
C PRO A 627 4.50 -4.68 -60.58
N GLN A 628 4.99 -4.81 -61.83
CA GLN A 628 6.27 -4.22 -62.25
C GLN A 628 6.25 -2.69 -62.31
N SER A 629 5.06 -2.08 -62.40
CA SER A 629 4.87 -0.62 -62.46
C SER A 629 5.29 0.12 -61.19
N GLY A 630 5.51 -0.59 -60.07
CA GLY A 630 5.76 0.03 -58.77
C GLY A 630 4.47 0.34 -57.98
N SER A 631 3.33 0.48 -58.65
CA SER A 631 2.02 0.65 -57.99
C SER A 631 1.49 -0.67 -57.44
N GLU A 632 0.66 -0.60 -56.39
CA GLU A 632 0.01 -1.77 -55.79
C GLU A 632 -1.24 -2.16 -56.58
N LEU A 633 -1.57 -3.46 -56.59
CA LEU A 633 -2.85 -3.92 -57.12
C LEU A 633 -3.95 -3.63 -56.11
N MET A 634 -4.82 -2.66 -56.40
CA MET A 634 -5.91 -2.26 -55.51
C MET A 634 -7.14 -3.15 -55.71
N VAL A 635 -7.72 -3.62 -54.61
CA VAL A 635 -8.95 -4.39 -54.53
C VAL A 635 -9.93 -3.64 -53.66
N ASN A 636 -11.11 -3.33 -54.20
CA ASN A 636 -12.16 -2.59 -53.48
C ASN A 636 -12.55 -3.29 -52.17
N ALA A 637 -13.07 -2.51 -51.22
CA ALA A 637 -13.67 -3.04 -50.00
C ALA A 637 -14.91 -3.90 -50.30
N ALA A 638 -15.19 -4.88 -49.45
CA ALA A 638 -16.41 -5.65 -49.50
C ALA A 638 -17.64 -4.77 -49.15
N SER A 639 -18.80 -5.04 -49.75
CA SER A 639 -20.02 -4.29 -49.46
C SER A 639 -20.52 -4.59 -48.04
N VAL A 640 -20.92 -3.56 -47.29
CA VAL A 640 -21.40 -3.68 -45.90
C VAL A 640 -22.89 -3.31 -45.74
N ASP A 641 -23.58 -3.90 -44.77
CA ASP A 641 -24.94 -3.51 -44.35
C ASP A 641 -24.94 -2.27 -43.42
N ALA A 642 -26.13 -1.85 -42.95
CA ALA A 642 -26.28 -0.69 -42.08
C ALA A 642 -25.58 -0.85 -40.71
N GLU A 643 -25.36 -2.09 -40.29
CA GLU A 643 -24.68 -2.47 -39.06
C GLU A 643 -23.15 -2.66 -39.24
N GLY A 644 -22.65 -2.46 -40.47
CA GLY A 644 -21.25 -2.51 -40.84
C GLY A 644 -20.72 -3.91 -41.16
N ASN A 645 -21.60 -4.86 -41.48
CA ASN A 645 -21.24 -6.27 -41.72
C ASN A 645 -21.05 -6.55 -43.20
N VAL A 646 -19.99 -7.29 -43.54
CA VAL A 646 -19.71 -7.70 -44.91
C VAL A 646 -20.82 -8.62 -45.44
N THR A 647 -21.44 -8.22 -46.55
CA THR A 647 -22.51 -8.98 -47.24
C THR A 647 -21.98 -9.67 -48.50
N VAL A 648 -21.14 -9.00 -49.28
CA VAL A 648 -20.60 -9.51 -50.55
C VAL A 648 -19.10 -9.21 -50.67
N PRO A 649 -18.23 -10.24 -50.85
CA PRO A 649 -16.80 -10.05 -51.10
C PRO A 649 -16.52 -9.36 -52.44
N ALA A 650 -15.50 -8.51 -52.47
CA ALA A 650 -14.96 -7.94 -53.70
C ALA A 650 -13.90 -8.87 -54.32
N ASN A 651 -13.94 -9.05 -55.64
CA ASN A 651 -12.97 -9.87 -56.36
C ASN A 651 -12.16 -9.02 -57.34
N SER A 652 -10.87 -9.32 -57.49
CA SER A 652 -9.99 -8.73 -58.51
C SER A 652 -9.15 -9.84 -59.13
N SER A 653 -8.99 -9.82 -60.45
CA SER A 653 -8.16 -10.76 -61.20
C SER A 653 -7.36 -9.99 -62.23
N VAL A 654 -6.03 -10.11 -62.16
CA VAL A 654 -5.11 -9.39 -63.06
C VAL A 654 -4.00 -10.32 -63.53
N SER A 655 -3.66 -10.21 -64.82
CA SER A 655 -2.54 -10.90 -65.45
C SER A 655 -1.42 -9.91 -65.72
N PHE A 656 -0.21 -10.20 -65.23
CA PHE A 656 1.00 -9.44 -65.49
C PHE A 656 1.89 -10.23 -66.45
N GLU A 657 2.11 -9.68 -67.64
CA GLU A 657 3.04 -10.28 -68.61
C GLU A 657 4.48 -10.16 -68.12
N LEU A 658 5.27 -11.20 -68.36
CA LEU A 658 6.68 -11.31 -68.02
C LEU A 658 7.51 -11.40 -69.29
N ASN A 659 8.55 -10.59 -69.37
CA ASN A 659 9.56 -10.73 -70.42
C ASN A 659 10.57 -11.84 -70.09
N GLU A 660 11.38 -12.23 -71.06
CA GLU A 660 12.37 -13.31 -70.91
C GLU A 660 13.33 -13.10 -69.72
N SER A 661 13.78 -11.86 -69.48
CA SER A 661 14.70 -11.54 -68.37
C SER A 661 14.04 -11.68 -66.99
N GLU A 662 12.73 -11.40 -66.90
CA GLU A 662 11.93 -11.54 -65.67
C GLU A 662 11.57 -13.00 -65.39
N VAL A 663 11.25 -13.77 -66.44
CA VAL A 663 11.03 -15.22 -66.33
C VAL A 663 12.30 -15.91 -65.80
N ARG A 664 13.48 -15.50 -66.26
CA ARG A 664 14.76 -16.03 -65.76
C ARG A 664 14.99 -15.77 -64.27
N GLN A 665 14.30 -14.78 -63.66
CA GLN A 665 14.39 -14.53 -62.21
C GLN A 665 13.73 -15.63 -61.36
N PHE A 666 12.91 -16.52 -61.94
CA PHE A 666 12.37 -17.67 -61.22
C PHE A 666 13.45 -18.74 -60.90
N ASN A 667 14.57 -18.75 -61.61
CA ASN A 667 15.67 -19.71 -61.38
C ASN A 667 16.39 -19.53 -60.03
N PRO A 668 16.83 -18.31 -59.66
CA PRO A 668 17.39 -18.04 -58.34
C PRO A 668 16.33 -17.86 -57.24
N ALA A 669 15.04 -17.77 -57.59
CA ALA A 669 13.98 -17.54 -56.62
C ALA A 669 13.73 -18.76 -55.72
N GLU A 670 13.81 -18.55 -54.42
CA GLU A 670 13.60 -19.57 -53.39
C GLU A 670 12.43 -19.21 -52.46
N TYR A 671 12.09 -17.93 -52.36
CA TYR A 671 10.99 -17.41 -51.54
C TYR A 671 10.16 -16.38 -52.31
N PHE A 672 8.99 -16.06 -51.78
CA PHE A 672 8.27 -14.84 -52.11
C PHE A 672 7.82 -14.10 -50.86
N THR A 673 7.74 -12.77 -50.96
CA THR A 673 7.11 -11.93 -49.94
C THR A 673 5.86 -11.30 -50.53
N LEU A 674 4.73 -11.46 -49.86
CA LEU A 674 3.52 -10.71 -50.14
C LEU A 674 3.39 -9.53 -49.17
N THR A 675 2.92 -8.41 -49.70
CA THR A 675 2.55 -7.23 -48.93
C THR A 675 1.07 -6.95 -49.18
N LEU A 676 0.27 -6.97 -48.12
CA LEU A 676 -1.11 -6.51 -48.11
C LEU A 676 -1.16 -5.14 -47.45
N SER A 677 -1.41 -4.09 -48.22
CA SER A 677 -1.73 -2.78 -47.65
C SER A 677 -3.24 -2.70 -47.39
N LEU A 678 -3.64 -2.11 -46.26
CA LEU A 678 -5.03 -1.92 -45.88
C LEU A 678 -5.31 -0.42 -45.79
N VAL A 679 -6.34 0.02 -46.53
CA VAL A 679 -6.75 1.43 -46.57
C VAL A 679 -8.27 1.51 -46.37
N THR A 680 -8.70 2.25 -45.36
CA THR A 680 -10.12 2.63 -45.23
C THR A 680 -10.45 3.75 -46.21
N THR A 681 -11.60 3.65 -46.89
CA THR A 681 -12.07 4.71 -47.80
C THR A 681 -12.10 6.06 -47.07
N PRO A 682 -11.47 7.12 -47.61
CA PRO A 682 -11.48 8.44 -46.97
C PRO A 682 -12.92 8.92 -46.72
N GLY A 683 -13.26 9.20 -45.45
CA GLY A 683 -14.59 9.67 -45.04
C GLY A 683 -15.64 8.58 -44.76
N ALA A 684 -15.31 7.29 -44.85
CA ALA A 684 -16.21 6.21 -44.43
C ALA A 684 -16.33 6.10 -42.91
N PRO A 685 -17.52 5.73 -42.36
CA PRO A 685 -17.68 5.45 -40.93
C PRO A 685 -16.77 4.29 -40.48
N SER A 686 -16.32 4.31 -39.23
CA SER A 686 -15.49 3.27 -38.63
C SER A 686 -16.05 1.87 -38.91
N VAL A 687 -15.28 1.03 -39.61
CA VAL A 687 -15.73 -0.31 -40.00
C VAL A 687 -15.48 -1.31 -38.87
N ARG A 688 -16.42 -2.24 -38.70
CA ARG A 688 -16.31 -3.32 -37.72
C ARG A 688 -15.64 -4.52 -38.37
N PHE A 689 -14.67 -5.07 -37.68
CA PHE A 689 -13.98 -6.25 -38.13
C PHE A 689 -14.45 -7.50 -37.38
N ARG A 690 -14.63 -8.60 -38.11
CA ARG A 690 -15.06 -9.89 -37.58
C ARG A 690 -14.01 -10.97 -37.80
N THR A 691 -14.04 -12.02 -36.98
CA THR A 691 -13.20 -13.21 -37.17
C THR A 691 -13.48 -13.95 -38.48
N SER A 692 -14.65 -13.75 -39.07
CA SER A 692 -15.02 -14.30 -40.37
C SER A 692 -14.37 -13.59 -41.55
N ASP A 693 -13.84 -12.38 -41.37
CA ASP A 693 -13.33 -11.54 -42.46
C ASP A 693 -11.95 -12.05 -42.91
N TYR A 694 -11.75 -12.15 -44.22
CA TYR A 694 -10.55 -12.74 -44.80
C TYR A 694 -10.16 -12.13 -46.14
N VAL A 695 -8.91 -12.33 -46.50
CA VAL A 695 -8.36 -12.09 -47.83
C VAL A 695 -7.89 -13.43 -48.37
N GLN A 696 -8.38 -13.83 -49.54
CA GLN A 696 -7.84 -15.00 -50.22
C GLN A 696 -6.99 -14.55 -51.40
N VAL A 697 -5.73 -14.98 -51.39
CA VAL A 697 -4.74 -14.71 -52.43
C VAL A 697 -4.44 -16.01 -53.15
N ARG A 698 -4.70 -16.01 -54.46
CA ARG A 698 -4.31 -17.10 -55.34
C ARG A 698 -3.47 -16.55 -56.48
N ALA A 699 -2.24 -17.02 -56.63
CA ALA A 699 -1.42 -16.65 -57.77
C ALA A 699 -0.78 -17.89 -58.40
N TRP A 700 -0.67 -17.86 -59.73
CA TRP A 700 0.04 -18.87 -60.50
C TRP A 700 0.69 -18.20 -61.71
N SER A 701 1.80 -18.77 -62.19
CA SER A 701 2.39 -18.33 -63.45
C SER A 701 2.03 -19.27 -64.58
N LYS A 702 1.86 -18.72 -65.78
CA LYS A 702 1.76 -19.45 -67.05
C LYS A 702 3.00 -19.14 -67.85
N LEU A 703 3.90 -20.10 -67.98
CA LEU A 703 5.13 -19.98 -68.75
C LEU A 703 4.95 -20.62 -70.12
N ILE A 704 5.45 -19.96 -71.17
CA ILE A 704 5.44 -20.46 -72.54
C ILE A 704 6.88 -20.83 -72.90
N TYR A 705 7.16 -22.14 -72.97
CA TYR A 705 8.47 -22.63 -73.40
C TYR A 705 8.40 -23.21 -74.80
N ARG A 706 9.47 -22.94 -75.56
CA ARG A 706 9.59 -23.38 -76.94
C ARG A 706 10.37 -24.68 -76.98
N VAL A 707 9.68 -25.78 -77.28
CA VAL A 707 10.33 -27.10 -77.36
C VAL A 707 11.02 -27.21 -78.70
N ASN A 708 12.35 -27.14 -78.72
CA ASN A 708 13.15 -27.51 -79.89
C ASN A 708 13.72 -28.92 -79.65
N ARG A 709 13.41 -29.89 -80.52
CA ARG A 709 13.81 -31.30 -80.33
C ARG A 709 14.61 -31.88 -81.48
#